data_AF-A0AAW0U258-F1
#
_entry.id   AF-A0AAW0U258-F1
#
_cell.length_a   1.000
_cell.length_b   1.000
_cell.length_c   1.000
_cell.angle_alpha   90.00
_cell.angle_beta   90.00
_cell.angle_gamma   90.00
#
_symmetry.space_group_name_H-M   'P 1'
#
loop_
_entity.id
_entity.type
_entity.pdbx_description
1 polymer ?
#
loop_
_entity_poly.entity_id
_entity_poly.type
_entity_poly.pdbx_seq_one_letter_code
_entity_poly.pdbx_strand_id
1 'polypeptide(L)'
;MDALEDVMDARTELLSDDAVICEDSLHVKMSQFFGKLARGLGWGPQPTKVNSVNWNDYANRAFTLVEGPFIIAPLAEDDIKEDPNLAFELIIHKEINSSRNAYSLLRSCTEDEAKKAYEAYRKILVPLVDSCGKEVLCHNVLQKILDFHREHTSWHVAHITTHFGFLEALKNEEVLSYLNVPEAEEGLYPLHVAVENESEKIIAALMAAGATLDVTDAKGNTPLHVAATKSVAVIQALKVKFHTVLNRKNHDQETPLLLAAQCSKLENIKHLIQIGANVNHHEEVVDPSTNPSYWEKVEKLCQSKDVSSKDLHKGGNLLHWVKTRELCDLCLDIGCDPNLLNSLHQTPLHVLVLRNRMQCIVTLLCRGAKANCADQEGITPLHMAAGLCSTTLVQAFIVFGGEINAENKRGETPRHLAAACKVEDKMKASERDRVIYLLHTVGAKRCAVKLAACSDGCVEEGNFNGVPLYEKPLLRSRWVMDEQLYRRQTSESIRWQLANRNHLQRTGRVLCLDGGGIKGLVMTQMLFVLEEVLGRPIQECFDWISGTSTGGFLALMLCMGKSVQDVQSLYYNLKEKVFVGGRPYEAGPLEEILIKEFGEDTVMSTIKSPRVMVTSTLADRLPPDLHLFRNYESPMSVLGMQEDSVFMHTHPPDKQKIWLAARCSGAAPTYFRTVKKEDGSKRVHQSSGDTW
;
A
#
# COMPACT_ATOMS: atom_id res chain seq x y z
N MET A 1 3.67 4.04 61.82
CA MET A 1 3.57 2.73 62.51
C MET A 1 2.98 1.68 61.57
N ASP A 2 2.17 2.07 60.58
CA ASP A 2 1.61 1.13 59.57
C ASP A 2 2.57 0.74 58.42
N ALA A 3 3.87 1.02 58.54
CA ALA A 3 4.92 0.56 57.61
C ALA A 3 5.92 -0.39 58.29
N LEU A 4 5.67 -0.73 59.55
CA LEU A 4 6.48 -1.65 60.37
C LEU A 4 5.86 -3.04 60.47
N GLU A 5 4.59 -3.23 60.09
CA GLU A 5 3.94 -4.54 60.01
C GLU A 5 4.33 -5.33 58.76
N ASP A 6 4.51 -4.68 57.60
CA ASP A 6 4.87 -5.37 56.34
C ASP A 6 6.31 -5.90 56.29
N VAL A 7 7.19 -5.47 57.21
CA VAL A 7 8.58 -5.97 57.32
C VAL A 7 8.67 -7.18 58.27
N MET A 8 7.67 -7.39 59.11
CA MET A 8 7.65 -8.51 60.07
C MET A 8 7.16 -9.83 59.46
N ASP A 9 6.41 -9.79 58.35
CA ASP A 9 5.93 -11.00 57.64
C ASP A 9 6.97 -11.63 56.70
N ALA A 10 8.07 -10.94 56.39
CA ALA A 10 9.17 -11.51 55.60
C ALA A 10 10.18 -12.33 56.45
N ARG A 11 9.95 -12.46 57.76
CA ARG A 11 10.90 -13.06 58.71
C ARG A 11 10.62 -14.53 59.03
N THR A 12 9.59 -15.14 58.44
CA THR A 12 9.14 -16.52 58.76
C THR A 12 9.53 -17.61 57.75
N GLU A 13 10.27 -17.31 56.68
CA GLU A 13 10.59 -18.32 55.64
C GLU A 13 12.10 -18.66 55.46
N LEU A 14 13.01 -18.15 56.29
CA LEU A 14 14.45 -18.43 56.15
C LEU A 14 15.13 -18.80 57.47
N LEU A 15 14.60 -19.79 58.17
CA LEU A 15 15.31 -20.51 59.23
C LEU A 15 15.23 -22.03 58.99
N SER A 16 16.14 -22.52 58.16
CA SER A 16 16.64 -23.89 58.23
C SER A 16 18.18 -23.86 58.15
N ASP A 17 18.76 -24.21 59.29
CA ASP A 17 20.07 -24.82 59.53
C ASP A 17 21.37 -24.05 59.24
N ASP A 18 22.05 -23.81 60.37
CA ASP A 18 23.51 -23.81 60.58
C ASP A 18 24.39 -22.84 59.79
N ALA A 19 24.55 -21.63 60.33
CA ALA A 19 25.79 -20.88 60.19
C ALA A 19 26.04 -19.99 61.42
N VAL A 20 27.14 -20.26 62.12
CA VAL A 20 27.73 -19.38 63.14
C VAL A 20 28.14 -18.07 62.47
N ILE A 21 27.44 -16.97 62.75
CA ILE A 21 27.78 -15.63 62.24
C ILE A 21 28.58 -14.90 63.32
N CYS A 22 29.85 -14.60 63.02
CA CYS A 22 30.68 -13.65 63.78
C CYS A 22 29.99 -12.29 63.85
N GLU A 23 29.81 -11.76 65.07
CA GLU A 23 29.19 -10.45 65.35
C GLU A 23 29.87 -9.27 64.61
N ASP A 24 31.16 -9.39 64.29
CA ASP A 24 31.92 -8.34 63.57
C ASP A 24 31.51 -8.16 62.10
N SER A 25 30.91 -9.18 61.46
CA SER A 25 30.42 -9.06 60.07
C SER A 25 29.07 -8.35 59.96
N LEU A 26 28.28 -8.34 61.03
CA LEU A 26 26.93 -7.75 61.02
C LEU A 26 27.01 -6.22 61.11
N HIS A 27 27.97 -5.71 61.87
CA HIS A 27 28.16 -4.26 62.08
C HIS A 27 28.63 -3.54 60.80
N VAL A 28 29.48 -4.20 59.98
CA VAL A 28 29.96 -3.68 58.68
C VAL A 28 28.87 -3.75 57.61
N LYS A 29 28.09 -4.85 57.58
CA LYS A 29 26.97 -4.98 56.63
C LYS A 29 25.81 -4.04 56.98
N MET A 30 25.55 -3.78 58.26
CA MET A 30 24.56 -2.80 58.69
C MET A 30 24.99 -1.36 58.40
N SER A 31 26.27 -0.99 58.55
CA SER A 31 26.73 0.36 58.18
C SER A 31 26.66 0.60 56.66
N GLN A 32 26.97 -0.43 55.86
CA GLN A 32 26.80 -0.38 54.40
C GLN A 32 25.33 -0.33 53.97
N PHE A 33 24.44 -0.99 54.71
CA PHE A 33 22.99 -0.96 54.45
C PHE A 33 22.39 0.40 54.84
N PHE A 34 22.71 0.95 56.01
CA PHE A 34 22.30 2.30 56.42
C PHE A 34 22.90 3.38 55.52
N GLY A 35 24.13 3.21 55.03
CA GLY A 35 24.74 4.10 54.04
C GLY A 35 24.09 4.03 52.66
N LYS A 36 23.48 2.89 52.28
CA LYS A 36 22.64 2.77 51.07
C LYS A 36 21.23 3.33 51.28
N LEU A 37 20.67 3.18 52.48
CA LEU A 37 19.36 3.72 52.86
C LEU A 37 19.39 5.27 52.94
N ALA A 38 20.45 5.85 53.51
CA ALA A 38 20.66 7.30 53.56
C ALA A 38 20.87 7.91 52.16
N ARG A 39 21.57 7.19 51.26
CA ARG A 39 21.70 7.54 49.84
C ARG A 39 20.37 7.46 49.07
N GLY A 40 19.46 6.56 49.46
CA GLY A 40 18.10 6.47 48.92
C GLY A 40 17.13 7.55 49.44
N LEU A 41 17.44 8.20 50.57
CA LEU A 41 16.58 9.19 51.24
C LEU A 41 17.07 10.65 51.11
N GLY A 42 18.18 10.91 50.43
CA GLY A 42 18.59 12.25 50.00
C GLY A 42 19.29 13.14 51.04
N TRP A 43 19.91 12.57 52.08
CA TRP A 43 20.74 13.33 53.04
C TRP A 43 22.24 13.04 52.83
N GLY A 44 23.02 14.07 52.45
CA GLY A 44 24.48 14.04 52.24
C GLY A 44 24.92 14.42 50.81
N PRO A 45 26.14 14.96 50.60
CA PRO A 45 26.66 15.26 49.26
C PRO A 45 26.79 13.97 48.44
N GLN A 46 26.06 13.89 47.32
CA GLN A 46 26.09 12.71 46.46
C GLN A 46 27.48 12.57 45.80
N PRO A 47 28.15 11.41 45.87
CA PRO A 47 29.51 11.21 45.33
C PRO A 47 29.60 11.36 43.80
N THR A 48 28.45 11.32 43.15
CA THR A 48 28.23 11.41 41.70
C THR A 48 27.87 12.82 41.20
N LYS A 49 27.74 13.79 42.12
CA LYS A 49 27.38 15.17 41.83
C LYS A 49 28.61 15.99 41.45
N VAL A 50 28.52 16.65 40.31
CA VAL A 50 29.52 17.59 39.78
C VAL A 50 29.53 18.81 40.69
N ASN A 51 30.69 19.20 41.20
CA ASN A 51 30.85 20.39 42.04
C ASN A 51 31.84 21.36 41.38
N SER A 52 31.53 22.66 41.38
CA SER A 52 32.50 23.68 40.97
C SER A 52 33.57 23.83 42.04
N VAL A 53 34.84 23.76 41.66
CA VAL A 53 35.94 23.91 42.62
C VAL A 53 36.92 24.99 42.19
N ASN A 54 37.48 25.69 43.18
CA ASN A 54 38.47 26.71 42.96
C ASN A 54 39.86 26.06 42.81
N TRP A 55 40.52 26.33 41.68
CA TRP A 55 41.82 25.74 41.36
C TRP A 55 42.92 26.08 42.38
N ASN A 56 42.80 27.23 43.06
CA ASN A 56 43.76 27.66 44.07
C ASN A 56 43.82 26.70 45.28
N ASP A 57 42.76 25.95 45.55
CA ASP A 57 42.66 25.02 46.70
C ASP A 57 43.46 23.72 46.46
N TYR A 58 43.96 23.52 45.24
CA TYR A 58 44.70 22.34 44.79
C TYR A 58 46.20 22.59 44.56
N ALA A 59 46.67 23.83 44.68
CA ALA A 59 48.05 24.22 44.35
C ALA A 59 49.13 23.49 45.18
N ASN A 60 48.79 22.94 46.35
CA ASN A 60 49.71 22.28 47.27
C ASN A 60 49.46 20.76 47.43
N ARG A 61 48.60 20.14 46.60
CA ARG A 61 48.26 18.71 46.71
C ARG A 61 49.12 17.84 45.79
N ALA A 62 49.43 16.63 46.24
CA ALA A 62 50.06 15.62 45.39
C ALA A 62 49.00 15.00 44.45
N PHE A 63 49.19 15.17 43.15
CA PHE A 63 48.31 14.59 42.13
C PHE A 63 48.75 13.18 41.79
N THR A 64 47.79 12.25 41.65
CA THR A 64 48.08 10.85 41.36
C THR A 64 48.07 10.55 39.86
N LEU A 65 47.30 11.32 39.08
CA LEU A 65 47.26 11.27 37.62
C LEU A 65 47.03 12.68 37.07
N VAL A 66 47.81 13.08 36.06
CA VAL A 66 47.62 14.33 35.30
C VAL A 66 47.75 13.99 33.82
N GLU A 67 46.62 13.81 33.14
CA GLU A 67 46.57 13.51 31.70
C GLU A 67 45.58 14.45 31.00
N GLY A 68 46.11 15.41 30.25
CA GLY A 68 45.30 16.39 29.52
C GLY A 68 44.48 17.29 30.46
N PRO A 69 43.15 17.43 30.25
CA PRO A 69 42.28 18.24 31.11
C PRO A 69 41.86 17.53 32.41
N PHE A 70 42.29 16.29 32.67
CA PHE A 70 41.85 15.48 33.80
C PHE A 70 42.93 15.30 34.87
N ILE A 71 42.51 15.42 36.12
CA ILE A 71 43.37 15.25 37.29
C ILE A 71 42.67 14.41 38.34
N ILE A 72 43.39 13.46 38.94
CA ILE A 72 42.95 12.75 40.15
C ILE A 72 43.72 13.32 41.33
N ALA A 73 42.98 13.86 42.31
CA ALA A 73 43.53 14.44 43.53
C ALA A 73 42.91 13.81 44.78
N PRO A 74 43.65 13.73 45.90
CA PRO A 74 43.06 13.39 47.18
C PRO A 74 42.08 14.50 47.64
N LEU A 75 40.98 14.12 48.29
CA LEU A 75 39.97 15.04 48.83
C LEU A 75 40.59 16.01 49.87
N ALA A 76 39.95 17.17 50.07
CA ALA A 76 40.38 18.13 51.10
C ALA A 76 40.16 17.54 52.50
N GLU A 77 41.01 17.87 53.48
CA GLU A 77 40.84 17.41 54.87
C GLU A 77 39.48 17.82 55.48
N ASP A 78 38.88 18.92 54.99
CA ASP A 78 37.55 19.36 55.43
C ASP A 78 36.40 18.59 54.76
N ASP A 79 36.55 18.13 53.51
CA ASP A 79 35.57 17.27 52.84
C ASP A 79 35.63 15.82 53.38
N ILE A 80 36.81 15.35 53.80
CA ILE A 80 37.00 14.02 54.46
C ILE A 80 36.27 13.97 55.82
N LYS A 81 36.12 15.12 56.49
CA LYS A 81 35.35 15.23 57.75
C LYS A 81 33.84 15.12 57.52
N GLU A 82 33.34 15.53 56.35
CA GLU A 82 31.91 15.42 56.02
C GLU A 82 31.49 13.98 55.66
N ASP A 83 32.38 13.20 55.05
CA ASP A 83 32.12 11.78 54.77
C ASP A 83 33.44 10.95 54.78
N PRO A 84 33.74 10.17 55.84
CA PRO A 84 35.04 9.52 56.04
C PRO A 84 35.32 8.34 55.08
N ASN A 85 34.36 8.02 54.21
CA ASN A 85 34.46 6.94 53.23
C ASN A 85 34.96 7.41 51.85
N LEU A 86 35.17 8.71 51.62
CA LEU A 86 35.64 9.26 50.34
C LEU A 86 37.08 9.77 50.46
N ALA A 87 37.95 9.36 49.54
CA ALA A 87 39.40 9.64 49.60
C ALA A 87 39.95 10.37 48.37
N PHE A 88 39.35 10.16 47.19
CA PHE A 88 39.85 10.71 45.92
C PHE A 88 38.74 11.41 45.12
N GLU A 89 39.09 12.46 44.39
CA GLU A 89 38.21 13.12 43.44
C GLU A 89 38.84 13.26 42.04
N LEU A 90 37.99 13.11 41.02
CA LEU A 90 38.32 13.28 39.62
C LEU A 90 37.91 14.68 39.17
N ILE A 91 38.85 15.49 38.71
CA ILE A 91 38.66 16.89 38.35
C ILE A 91 38.90 17.09 36.86
N ILE A 92 38.10 17.93 36.22
CA ILE A 92 38.32 18.42 34.85
C ILE A 92 38.62 19.93 34.83
N HIS A 93 39.62 20.34 34.06
CA HIS A 93 40.02 21.74 33.87
C HIS A 93 40.36 22.03 32.40
N LYS A 94 40.14 23.27 31.94
CA LYS A 94 40.42 23.66 30.55
C LYS A 94 41.87 24.06 30.29
N GLU A 95 42.49 24.76 31.24
CA GLU A 95 43.85 25.27 31.15
C GLU A 95 44.47 25.20 32.54
N ILE A 96 45.63 24.54 32.69
CA ILE A 96 46.35 24.35 33.96
C ILE A 96 46.69 25.71 34.63
N ASN A 97 46.69 26.81 33.86
CA ASN A 97 47.16 28.13 34.27
C ASN A 97 46.06 29.21 34.42
N SER A 98 44.77 28.90 34.20
CA SER A 98 43.67 29.89 34.24
C SER A 98 42.59 29.48 35.25
N SER A 99 42.65 30.08 36.44
CA SER A 99 42.02 29.64 37.69
C SER A 99 40.52 29.94 37.86
N ARG A 100 39.68 29.85 36.80
CA ARG A 100 38.24 30.21 36.97
C ARG A 100 37.25 29.05 36.93
N ASN A 101 37.47 27.98 36.16
CA ASN A 101 36.45 26.94 35.98
C ASN A 101 37.07 25.53 36.08
N ALA A 102 37.17 24.97 37.28
CA ALA A 102 37.45 23.55 37.50
C ALA A 102 36.21 22.87 38.09
N TYR A 103 35.96 21.62 37.71
CA TYR A 103 34.79 20.86 38.17
C TYR A 103 35.22 19.48 38.68
N SER A 104 34.83 19.13 39.91
CA SER A 104 34.95 17.79 40.46
C SER A 104 33.81 16.94 39.91
N LEU A 105 34.11 15.89 39.16
CA LEU A 105 33.16 15.06 38.41
C LEU A 105 32.68 13.83 39.18
N LEU A 106 33.52 13.30 40.07
CA LEU A 106 33.23 12.12 40.89
C LEU A 106 34.13 12.12 42.12
N ARG A 107 33.56 11.82 43.30
CA ARG A 107 34.28 11.50 44.53
C ARG A 107 34.21 9.99 44.78
N SER A 108 35.32 9.35 45.13
CA SER A 108 35.47 7.90 45.25
C SER A 108 36.25 7.50 46.51
N CYS A 109 36.06 6.25 46.95
CA CYS A 109 36.73 5.71 48.14
C CYS A 109 38.12 5.14 47.85
N THR A 110 38.40 4.75 46.60
CA THR A 110 39.67 4.14 46.17
C THR A 110 40.22 4.78 44.89
N GLU A 111 41.55 4.78 44.75
CA GLU A 111 42.23 5.29 43.56
C GLU A 111 41.87 4.50 42.29
N ASP A 112 41.65 3.19 42.41
CA ASP A 112 41.31 2.31 41.30
C ASP A 112 39.91 2.61 40.72
N GLU A 113 38.95 3.01 41.56
CA GLU A 113 37.64 3.46 41.10
C GLU A 113 37.72 4.80 40.36
N ALA A 114 38.55 5.73 40.85
CA ALA A 114 38.79 7.00 40.16
C ALA A 114 39.46 6.80 38.80
N LYS A 115 40.41 5.85 38.69
CA LYS A 115 41.07 5.50 37.41
C LYS A 115 40.11 4.85 36.41
N LYS A 116 39.25 3.93 36.87
CA LYS A 116 38.21 3.34 36.01
C LYS A 116 37.21 4.38 35.50
N ALA A 117 36.79 5.31 36.36
CA ALA A 117 35.92 6.41 35.97
C ALA A 117 36.61 7.38 34.99
N TYR A 118 37.91 7.63 35.19
CA TYR A 118 38.73 8.41 34.27
C TYR A 118 38.76 7.76 32.88
N GLU A 119 39.03 6.47 32.77
CA GLU A 119 39.08 5.77 31.47
C GLU A 119 37.73 5.80 30.73
N ALA A 120 36.62 5.72 31.45
CA ALA A 120 35.27 5.84 30.90
C ALA A 120 34.97 7.27 30.41
N TYR A 121 35.20 8.28 31.27
CA TYR A 121 34.85 9.66 30.96
C TYR A 121 35.81 10.32 29.98
N ARG A 122 37.10 9.94 29.97
CA ARG A 122 38.10 10.45 29.02
C ARG A 122 37.64 10.29 27.58
N LYS A 123 37.15 9.09 27.23
CA LYS A 123 36.72 8.76 25.87
C LYS A 123 35.62 9.69 25.36
N ILE A 124 34.79 10.23 26.25
CA ILE A 124 33.63 11.06 25.89
C ILE A 124 33.92 12.54 26.03
N LEU A 125 34.53 12.93 27.15
CA LEU A 125 34.69 14.34 27.51
C LEU A 125 35.88 15.00 26.83
N VAL A 126 36.95 14.27 26.47
CA VAL A 126 38.11 14.88 25.76
C VAL A 126 37.68 15.47 24.41
N PRO A 127 37.02 14.72 23.50
CA PRO A 127 36.58 15.27 22.21
C PRO A 127 35.59 16.44 22.37
N LEU A 128 34.72 16.35 23.38
CA LEU A 128 33.70 17.35 23.67
C LEU A 128 34.29 18.66 24.22
N VAL A 129 35.29 18.58 25.09
CA VAL A 129 35.92 19.76 25.69
C VAL A 129 36.81 20.48 24.68
N ASP A 130 37.53 19.74 23.83
CA ASP A 130 38.40 20.31 22.81
C ASP A 130 37.61 21.09 21.74
N SER A 131 36.43 20.59 21.36
CA SER A 131 35.60 21.22 20.33
C SER A 131 34.55 22.21 20.88
N CYS A 132 33.94 21.90 22.03
CA CYS A 132 32.79 22.64 22.59
C CYS A 132 33.05 23.17 24.01
N GLY A 133 34.30 23.33 24.43
CA GLY A 133 34.67 23.63 25.83
C GLY A 133 34.17 24.96 26.41
N LYS A 134 33.31 25.75 25.75
CA LYS A 134 32.56 26.84 26.39
C LYS A 134 31.14 26.42 26.78
N GLU A 135 30.55 25.49 26.05
CA GLU A 135 29.19 24.97 26.26
C GLU A 135 29.19 23.75 27.18
N VAL A 136 30.20 22.87 27.02
CA VAL A 136 30.33 21.63 27.80
C VAL A 136 30.78 21.92 29.22
N LEU A 137 31.74 22.84 29.43
CA LEU A 137 32.29 23.20 30.76
C LEU A 137 31.36 24.13 31.55
N CYS A 138 30.10 23.73 31.68
CA CYS A 138 29.10 24.33 32.55
C CYS A 138 28.62 23.26 33.53
N HIS A 139 28.54 23.61 34.81
CA HIS A 139 28.13 22.71 35.89
C HIS A 139 26.90 21.86 35.56
N ASN A 140 25.84 22.49 35.03
CA ASN A 140 24.57 21.81 34.75
C ASN A 140 24.64 20.90 33.52
N VAL A 141 25.52 21.19 32.56
CA VAL A 141 25.67 20.41 31.32
C VAL A 141 26.56 19.19 31.58
N LEU A 142 27.66 19.35 32.31
CA LEU A 142 28.52 18.25 32.74
C LEU A 142 27.76 17.21 33.57
N GLN A 143 26.94 17.65 34.53
CA GLN A 143 26.11 16.74 35.32
C GLN A 143 25.21 15.90 34.43
N LYS A 144 24.48 16.54 33.50
CA LYS A 144 23.57 15.85 32.57
C LYS A 144 24.28 14.86 31.67
N ILE A 145 25.45 15.21 31.13
CA ILE A 145 26.23 14.30 30.26
C ILE A 145 26.70 13.08 31.05
N LEU A 146 27.21 13.29 32.27
CA LEU A 146 27.73 12.22 33.10
C LEU A 146 26.64 11.30 33.64
N ASP A 147 25.50 11.85 34.05
CA ASP A 147 24.36 11.04 34.47
C ASP A 147 23.81 10.24 33.28
N PHE A 148 23.68 10.87 32.11
CA PHE A 148 23.23 10.20 30.90
C PHE A 148 24.19 9.08 30.44
N HIS A 149 25.51 9.28 30.52
CA HIS A 149 26.47 8.22 30.20
C HIS A 149 26.43 7.05 31.20
N ARG A 150 26.09 7.31 32.47
CA ARG A 150 25.90 6.24 33.47
C ARG A 150 24.66 5.42 33.21
N GLU A 151 23.59 6.06 32.73
CA GLU A 151 22.35 5.39 32.31
C GLU A 151 22.54 4.61 31.00
N HIS A 152 23.35 5.15 30.07
CA HIS A 152 23.61 4.59 28.74
C HIS A 152 25.09 4.28 28.51
N THR A 153 25.59 3.25 29.20
CA THR A 153 27.02 2.87 29.16
C THR A 153 27.50 2.38 27.78
N SER A 154 26.57 1.97 26.93
CA SER A 154 26.76 1.50 25.55
C SER A 154 26.94 2.62 24.53
N TRP A 155 26.65 3.88 24.88
CA TRP A 155 26.64 5.00 23.95
C TRP A 155 28.05 5.56 23.69
N HIS A 156 28.40 5.67 22.41
CA HIS A 156 29.63 6.32 21.98
C HIS A 156 29.54 7.86 22.02
N VAL A 157 30.69 8.53 21.92
CA VAL A 157 30.80 10.00 21.90
C VAL A 157 29.89 10.64 20.85
N ALA A 158 29.80 10.02 19.66
CA ALA A 158 28.94 10.49 18.58
C ALA A 158 27.44 10.53 18.99
N HIS A 159 26.94 9.48 19.66
CA HIS A 159 25.55 9.43 20.14
C HIS A 159 25.26 10.52 21.17
N ILE A 160 26.20 10.74 22.10
CA ILE A 160 26.10 11.79 23.12
C ILE A 160 26.14 13.18 22.48
N THR A 161 27.05 13.42 21.52
CA THR A 161 27.09 14.69 20.77
C THR A 161 25.78 14.97 20.04
N THR A 162 25.18 13.95 19.44
CA THR A 162 23.91 14.09 18.72
C THR A 162 22.72 14.28 19.64
N HIS A 163 22.73 13.68 20.82
CA HIS A 163 21.64 13.82 21.79
C HIS A 163 21.59 15.22 22.39
N PHE A 164 22.73 15.75 22.81
CA PHE A 164 22.82 17.09 23.41
C PHE A 164 22.91 18.23 22.38
N GLY A 165 23.21 17.91 21.12
CA GLY A 165 23.24 18.87 20.03
C GLY A 165 24.48 19.73 19.89
N PHE A 166 25.64 19.16 20.23
CA PHE A 166 26.94 19.81 20.08
C PHE A 166 27.41 19.81 18.62
N LEU A 167 27.02 20.84 17.85
CA LEU A 167 27.32 20.95 16.43
C LEU A 167 28.83 21.07 16.14
N GLU A 168 29.57 21.80 16.98
CA GLU A 168 31.02 22.00 16.77
C GLU A 168 31.83 20.72 17.05
N ALA A 169 31.33 19.83 17.91
CA ALA A 169 31.95 18.53 18.19
C ALA A 169 31.88 17.58 16.99
N LEU A 170 30.93 17.77 16.06
CA LEU A 170 30.83 16.98 14.83
C LEU A 170 31.93 17.30 13.80
N LYS A 171 32.82 18.26 14.08
CA LYS A 171 34.02 18.53 13.27
C LYS A 171 35.26 17.77 13.76
N ASN A 172 35.18 17.14 14.93
CA ASN A 172 36.31 16.44 15.55
C ASN A 172 36.49 15.06 14.93
N GLU A 173 37.73 14.71 14.55
CA GLU A 173 38.07 13.42 13.93
C GLU A 173 37.68 12.22 14.81
N GLU A 174 37.83 12.33 16.14
CA GLU A 174 37.46 11.25 17.06
C GLU A 174 35.94 11.01 17.07
N VAL A 175 35.14 12.08 17.01
CA VAL A 175 33.67 11.97 16.95
C VAL A 175 33.23 11.41 15.59
N LEU A 176 33.88 11.84 14.51
CA LEU A 176 33.60 11.35 13.16
C LEU A 176 33.91 9.86 12.99
N SER A 177 34.89 9.32 13.71
CA SER A 177 35.22 7.88 13.68
C SER A 177 34.07 6.99 14.14
N TYR A 178 33.20 7.49 15.02
CA TYR A 178 32.03 6.78 15.56
C TYR A 178 30.71 7.14 14.86
N LEU A 179 30.76 7.88 13.75
CA LEU A 179 29.57 8.37 13.05
C LEU A 179 28.67 7.27 12.50
N ASN A 180 29.26 6.18 12.01
CA ASN A 180 28.57 5.02 11.43
C ASN A 180 28.78 3.74 12.27
N VAL A 181 28.90 3.89 13.60
CA VAL A 181 29.04 2.76 14.53
C VAL A 181 27.74 2.62 15.33
N PRO A 182 27.11 1.43 15.34
CA PRO A 182 25.91 1.21 16.13
C PRO A 182 26.24 1.13 17.62
N GLU A 183 25.27 1.53 18.42
CA GLU A 183 25.21 1.20 19.83
C GLU A 183 25.01 -0.31 20.07
N ALA A 184 25.54 -0.85 21.18
CA ALA A 184 25.49 -2.28 21.47
C ALA A 184 24.11 -2.83 21.86
N GLU A 185 23.21 -2.03 22.44
CA GLU A 185 21.92 -2.52 22.95
C GLU A 185 20.81 -2.48 21.89
N GLU A 186 20.50 -1.30 21.35
CA GLU A 186 19.39 -1.10 20.39
C GLU A 186 19.86 -1.03 18.92
N GLY A 187 21.17 -1.11 18.67
CA GLY A 187 21.74 -0.98 17.33
C GLY A 187 21.55 0.43 16.73
N LEU A 188 21.27 1.43 17.56
CA LEU A 188 21.03 2.80 17.10
C LEU A 188 22.32 3.42 16.58
N TYR A 189 22.19 4.26 15.56
CA TYR A 189 23.28 5.04 15.02
C TYR A 189 23.09 6.50 15.45
N PRO A 190 24.14 7.34 15.46
CA PRO A 190 24.01 8.76 15.78
C PRO A 190 22.96 9.48 14.92
N LEU A 191 22.80 9.04 13.66
CA LEU A 191 21.76 9.55 12.76
C LEU A 191 20.34 9.14 13.18
N HIS A 192 20.13 7.93 13.71
CA HIS A 192 18.84 7.52 14.28
C HIS A 192 18.46 8.40 15.48
N VAL A 193 19.42 8.64 16.40
CA VAL A 193 19.21 9.50 17.57
C VAL A 193 18.88 10.94 17.17
N ALA A 194 19.58 11.50 16.19
CA ALA A 194 19.32 12.85 15.70
C ALA A 194 17.92 12.99 15.07
N VAL A 195 17.47 11.96 14.34
CA VAL A 195 16.13 11.87 13.76
C VAL A 195 15.06 11.72 14.85
N GLU A 196 15.33 10.90 15.86
CA GLU A 196 14.40 10.66 16.97
C GLU A 196 14.15 11.93 17.80
N ASN A 197 15.21 12.73 17.99
CA ASN A 197 15.18 14.04 18.65
C ASN A 197 14.65 15.18 17.77
N GLU A 198 14.28 14.91 16.51
CA GLU A 198 13.76 15.89 15.55
C GLU A 198 14.69 17.11 15.32
N SER A 199 16.00 16.92 15.42
CA SER A 199 16.97 18.03 15.34
C SER A 199 17.51 18.24 13.93
N GLU A 200 16.82 19.06 13.14
CA GLU A 200 17.14 19.34 11.73
C GLU A 200 18.60 19.79 11.51
N LYS A 201 19.12 20.65 12.39
CA LYS A 201 20.49 21.20 12.28
C LYS A 201 21.55 20.11 12.46
N ILE A 202 21.34 19.21 13.41
CA ILE A 202 22.25 18.10 13.68
C ILE A 202 22.18 17.11 12.53
N ILE A 203 20.97 16.77 12.06
CA ILE A 203 20.79 15.88 10.90
C ILE A 203 21.54 16.44 9.69
N ALA A 204 21.39 17.73 9.38
CA ALA A 204 22.10 18.35 8.27
C ALA A 204 23.63 18.32 8.45
N ALA A 205 24.13 18.52 9.68
CA ALA A 205 25.55 18.43 10.00
C ALA A 205 26.10 17.00 9.88
N LEU A 206 25.38 16.00 10.37
CA LEU A 206 25.74 14.58 10.24
C LEU A 206 25.77 14.13 8.77
N MET A 207 24.77 14.54 7.99
CA MET A 207 24.72 14.27 6.55
C MET A 207 25.88 14.94 5.81
N ALA A 208 26.27 16.17 6.20
CA ALA A 208 27.44 16.85 5.64
C ALA A 208 28.77 16.19 6.05
N ALA A 209 28.80 15.57 7.23
CA ALA A 209 29.94 14.83 7.78
C ALA A 209 30.10 13.40 7.21
N GLY A 210 29.17 12.94 6.37
CA GLY A 210 29.25 11.61 5.73
C GLY A 210 28.51 10.50 6.47
N ALA A 211 27.48 10.82 7.26
CA ALA A 211 26.61 9.82 7.86
C ALA A 211 25.84 9.05 6.77
N THR A 212 25.76 7.74 6.91
CA THR A 212 25.10 6.87 5.93
C THR A 212 23.61 6.67 6.25
N LEU A 213 22.76 6.68 5.22
CA LEU A 213 21.31 6.45 5.35
C LEU A 213 20.92 4.96 5.28
N ASP A 214 21.84 4.11 4.82
CA ASP A 214 21.58 2.69 4.56
C ASP A 214 21.92 1.78 5.76
N VAL A 215 21.89 2.36 6.96
CA VAL A 215 22.08 1.66 8.23
C VAL A 215 20.75 1.26 8.82
N THR A 216 20.72 0.22 9.64
CA THR A 216 19.50 -0.30 10.26
C THR A 216 19.68 -0.49 11.76
N ASP A 217 18.68 -0.11 12.55
CA ASP A 217 18.59 -0.43 13.98
C ASP A 217 18.29 -1.93 14.23
N ALA A 218 18.15 -2.33 15.50
CA ALA A 218 17.82 -3.71 15.87
C ALA A 218 16.48 -4.23 15.30
N LYS A 219 15.55 -3.32 14.94
CA LYS A 219 14.25 -3.64 14.33
C LYS A 219 14.31 -3.64 12.79
N GLY A 220 15.48 -3.38 12.22
CA GLY A 220 15.67 -3.27 10.77
C GLY A 220 15.23 -1.91 10.21
N ASN A 221 14.89 -0.93 11.05
CA ASN A 221 14.50 0.40 10.61
C ASN A 221 15.72 1.20 10.18
N THR A 222 15.62 1.85 9.03
CA THR A 222 16.60 2.86 8.62
C THR A 222 16.29 4.23 9.24
N PRO A 223 17.20 5.22 9.19
CA PRO A 223 16.91 6.57 9.66
C PRO A 223 15.69 7.19 8.98
N LEU A 224 15.40 6.79 7.75
CA LEU A 224 14.19 7.21 7.03
C LEU A 224 12.91 6.60 7.61
N HIS A 225 12.93 5.34 8.06
CA HIS A 225 11.79 4.71 8.73
C HIS A 225 11.42 5.49 10.00
N VAL A 226 12.42 5.84 10.81
CA VAL A 226 12.20 6.66 12.01
C VAL A 226 11.71 8.06 11.63
N ALA A 227 12.32 8.71 10.63
CA ALA A 227 11.91 10.03 10.16
C ALA A 227 10.46 10.07 9.66
N ALA A 228 10.00 8.98 9.03
CA ALA A 228 8.64 8.86 8.52
C ALA A 228 7.57 8.91 9.63
N THR A 229 7.91 8.58 10.88
CA THR A 229 6.99 8.66 12.03
C THR A 229 6.97 10.04 12.71
N LYS A 230 7.96 10.90 12.41
CA LYS A 230 8.17 12.20 13.04
C LYS A 230 7.53 13.34 12.22
N SER A 231 8.32 14.25 11.67
CA SER A 231 7.89 15.44 10.93
C SER A 231 8.49 15.51 9.51
N VAL A 232 7.82 16.26 8.62
CA VAL A 232 8.27 16.43 7.22
C VAL A 232 9.64 17.10 7.14
N ALA A 233 9.94 18.03 8.06
CA ALA A 233 11.20 18.76 8.07
C ALA A 233 12.40 17.84 8.33
N VAL A 234 12.23 16.81 9.15
CA VAL A 234 13.23 15.77 9.40
C VAL A 234 13.52 14.97 8.12
N ILE A 235 12.48 14.60 7.35
CA ILE A 235 12.64 13.91 6.06
C ILE A 235 13.39 14.81 5.06
N GLN A 236 13.09 16.11 5.03
CA GLN A 236 13.76 17.09 4.17
C GLN A 236 15.24 17.27 4.55
N ALA A 237 15.55 17.28 5.85
CA ALA A 237 16.91 17.42 6.36
C ALA A 237 17.83 16.25 5.94
N LEU A 238 17.26 15.05 5.78
CA LEU A 238 17.98 13.85 5.33
C LEU A 238 18.33 13.87 3.82
N LYS A 239 17.79 14.80 3.02
CA LYS A 239 18.10 14.98 1.58
C LYS A 239 17.96 13.68 0.72
N VAL A 240 16.94 12.87 0.99
CA VAL A 240 16.81 11.47 0.51
C VAL A 240 16.30 11.31 -0.93
N LYS A 241 16.57 12.26 -1.83
CA LYS A 241 16.01 12.21 -3.20
C LYS A 241 16.46 10.94 -3.96
N PHE A 242 15.49 10.14 -4.40
CA PHE A 242 15.67 8.92 -5.20
C PHE A 242 16.66 7.90 -4.63
N HIS A 243 16.71 7.78 -3.31
CA HIS A 243 17.58 6.81 -2.64
C HIS A 243 16.90 5.44 -2.53
N THR A 244 17.68 4.37 -2.68
CA THR A 244 17.25 2.96 -2.46
C THR A 244 16.55 2.71 -1.12
N VAL A 245 16.83 3.53 -0.10
CA VAL A 245 16.28 3.41 1.25
C VAL A 245 14.78 3.73 1.31
N LEU A 246 14.23 4.45 0.31
CA LEU A 246 12.81 4.85 0.26
C LEU A 246 11.83 3.67 0.33
N ASN A 247 12.23 2.53 -0.23
CA ASN A 247 11.40 1.33 -0.32
C ASN A 247 11.97 0.13 0.44
N ARG A 248 13.07 0.32 1.19
CA ARG A 248 13.64 -0.73 2.02
C ARG A 248 12.63 -1.12 3.10
N LYS A 249 12.56 -2.41 3.41
CA LYS A 249 11.66 -2.95 4.41
C LYS A 249 12.41 -3.23 5.71
N ASN A 250 11.79 -2.93 6.84
CA ASN A 250 12.27 -3.34 8.16
C ASN A 250 12.01 -4.84 8.41
N HIS A 251 12.32 -5.35 9.61
CA HIS A 251 12.09 -6.76 9.95
C HIS A 251 10.60 -7.16 9.91
N ASP A 252 9.69 -6.19 10.11
CA ASP A 252 8.24 -6.36 10.02
C ASP A 252 7.70 -6.21 8.57
N GLN A 253 8.58 -6.16 7.58
CA GLN A 253 8.25 -5.99 6.15
C GLN A 253 7.63 -4.62 5.79
N GLU A 254 7.82 -3.61 6.64
CA GLU A 254 7.22 -2.30 6.50
C GLU A 254 8.18 -1.34 5.81
N THR A 255 7.68 -0.56 4.84
CA THR A 255 8.45 0.53 4.23
C THR A 255 8.26 1.82 5.03
N PRO A 256 9.15 2.84 4.88
CA PRO A 256 8.96 4.14 5.51
C PRO A 256 7.59 4.77 5.20
N LEU A 257 7.11 4.58 3.97
CA LEU A 257 5.77 5.02 3.55
C LEU A 257 4.65 4.34 4.36
N LEU A 258 4.81 3.04 4.66
CA LEU A 258 3.84 2.28 5.44
C LEU A 258 3.85 2.70 6.92
N LEU A 259 5.02 2.93 7.51
CA LEU A 259 5.14 3.45 8.88
C LEU A 259 4.49 4.85 9.01
N ALA A 260 4.70 5.74 8.04
CA ALA A 260 4.02 7.03 8.00
C ALA A 260 2.49 6.86 7.94
N ALA A 261 2.00 5.86 7.20
CA ALA A 261 0.58 5.51 7.16
C ALA A 261 0.08 5.02 8.53
N GLN A 262 0.77 4.06 9.15
CA GLN A 262 0.40 3.55 10.47
C GLN A 262 0.34 4.65 11.54
N CYS A 263 1.36 5.50 11.58
CA CYS A 263 1.41 6.65 12.49
C CYS A 263 0.47 7.80 12.08
N SER A 264 -0.36 7.61 11.05
CA SER A 264 -1.38 8.55 10.61
C SER A 264 -0.82 9.92 10.17
N LYS A 265 0.42 9.93 9.63
CA LYS A 265 1.17 11.14 9.25
C LYS A 265 0.96 11.49 7.77
N LEU A 266 -0.19 12.10 7.47
CA LEU A 266 -0.58 12.44 6.10
C LEU A 266 0.45 13.29 5.34
N GLU A 267 1.04 14.29 5.98
CA GLU A 267 2.01 15.18 5.33
C GLU A 267 3.32 14.46 4.99
N ASN A 268 3.75 13.51 5.83
CA ASN A 268 4.93 12.68 5.56
C ASN A 268 4.67 11.75 4.36
N ILE A 269 3.47 11.17 4.26
CA ILE A 269 3.07 10.31 3.12
C ILE A 269 3.10 11.11 1.81
N LYS A 270 2.49 12.29 1.81
CA LYS A 270 2.50 13.20 0.65
C LYS A 270 3.93 13.53 0.22
N HIS A 271 4.80 13.85 1.19
CA HIS A 271 6.18 14.20 0.89
C HIS A 271 7.01 13.00 0.40
N LEU A 272 6.82 11.82 0.97
CA LEU A 272 7.49 10.60 0.52
C LEU A 272 7.08 10.23 -0.91
N ILE A 273 5.79 10.33 -1.26
CA ILE A 273 5.31 10.13 -2.63
C ILE A 273 5.93 11.17 -3.59
N GLN A 274 6.03 12.44 -3.18
CA GLN A 274 6.74 13.47 -3.96
C GLN A 274 8.22 13.10 -4.18
N ILE A 275 8.89 12.50 -3.21
CA ILE A 275 10.30 12.10 -3.35
C ILE A 275 10.46 10.83 -4.21
N GLY A 276 9.37 10.16 -4.60
CA GLY A 276 9.37 8.95 -5.42
C GLY A 276 9.27 7.64 -4.62
N ALA A 277 8.77 7.68 -3.37
CA ALA A 277 8.47 6.47 -2.63
C ALA A 277 7.39 5.64 -3.32
N ASN A 278 7.60 4.33 -3.37
CA ASN A 278 6.71 3.43 -4.08
C ASN A 278 5.46 3.14 -3.25
N VAL A 279 4.29 3.41 -3.85
CA VAL A 279 2.97 3.19 -3.24
C VAL A 279 2.59 1.71 -3.10
N ASN A 280 3.29 0.81 -3.78
CA ASN A 280 2.97 -0.63 -3.86
C ASN A 280 3.94 -1.52 -3.06
N HIS A 281 4.87 -0.94 -2.30
CA HIS A 281 5.85 -1.67 -1.48
C HIS A 281 6.83 -2.58 -2.29
N HIS A 282 7.11 -2.24 -3.55
CA HIS A 282 8.19 -2.89 -4.33
C HIS A 282 9.54 -2.20 -4.07
N GLU A 283 10.63 -2.96 -4.25
CA GLU A 283 12.01 -2.51 -3.97
C GLU A 283 12.49 -1.43 -4.95
N GLU A 284 12.04 -1.45 -6.20
CA GLU A 284 12.49 -0.50 -7.22
C GLU A 284 11.89 0.90 -6.99
N VAL A 285 12.77 1.89 -6.91
CA VAL A 285 12.42 3.31 -6.89
C VAL A 285 12.25 3.77 -8.34
N VAL A 286 11.03 4.16 -8.70
CA VAL A 286 10.76 4.77 -10.01
C VAL A 286 11.00 6.26 -9.90
N ASP A 287 11.91 6.81 -10.69
CA ASP A 287 12.11 8.27 -10.76
C ASP A 287 10.85 8.92 -11.39
N PRO A 288 10.09 9.72 -10.63
CA PRO A 288 8.94 10.46 -11.12
C PRO A 288 9.28 11.41 -12.29
N SER A 289 10.55 11.80 -12.47
CA SER A 289 10.99 12.65 -13.59
C SER A 289 10.75 12.03 -14.96
N THR A 290 10.63 10.70 -15.04
CA THR A 290 10.35 9.97 -16.28
C THR A 290 8.93 10.20 -16.82
N ASN A 291 8.00 10.68 -15.99
CA ASN A 291 6.61 10.92 -16.39
C ASN A 291 6.10 12.27 -15.85
N PRO A 292 6.17 13.36 -16.63
CA PRO A 292 5.71 14.69 -16.21
C PRO A 292 4.23 14.73 -15.76
N SER A 293 3.38 13.86 -16.31
CA SER A 293 1.96 13.75 -15.92
C SER A 293 1.78 13.20 -14.50
N TYR A 294 2.76 12.47 -13.98
CA TYR A 294 2.75 11.95 -12.61
C TYR A 294 2.73 13.08 -11.58
N TRP A 295 3.53 14.14 -11.79
CA TRP A 295 3.67 15.22 -10.82
C TRP A 295 2.41 16.07 -10.67
N GLU A 296 1.73 16.36 -11.78
CA GLU A 296 0.45 17.09 -11.76
C GLU A 296 -0.61 16.32 -10.95
N LYS A 297 -0.61 14.98 -11.06
CA LYS A 297 -1.53 14.10 -10.33
C LYS A 297 -1.19 14.04 -8.84
N VAL A 298 0.09 13.89 -8.49
CA VAL A 298 0.54 13.88 -7.10
C VAL A 298 0.27 15.24 -6.43
N GLU A 299 0.46 16.35 -7.14
CA GLU A 299 0.13 17.68 -6.62
C GLU A 299 -1.35 17.82 -6.30
N LYS A 300 -2.24 17.41 -7.23
CA LYS A 300 -3.69 17.37 -6.99
C LYS A 300 -4.05 16.46 -5.82
N LEU A 301 -3.34 15.32 -5.66
CA LEU A 301 -3.56 14.39 -4.56
C LEU A 301 -3.19 15.04 -3.21
N CYS A 302 -2.05 15.73 -3.15
CA CYS A 302 -1.56 16.42 -1.96
C CYS A 302 -2.49 17.55 -1.51
N GLN A 303 -3.22 18.17 -2.44
CA GLN A 303 -4.21 19.20 -2.15
C GLN A 303 -5.54 18.64 -1.61
N SER A 304 -5.79 17.33 -1.79
CA SER A 304 -7.03 16.70 -1.32
C SER A 304 -7.08 16.58 0.21
N LYS A 305 -8.23 16.93 0.82
CA LYS A 305 -8.49 16.81 2.27
C LYS A 305 -9.17 15.49 2.66
N ASP A 306 -9.45 14.63 1.68
CA ASP A 306 -10.31 13.47 1.85
C ASP A 306 -9.61 12.25 2.47
N VAL A 307 -8.26 12.23 2.45
CA VAL A 307 -7.45 11.19 3.09
C VAL A 307 -7.44 11.44 4.61
N SER A 308 -8.10 10.59 5.38
CA SER A 308 -8.22 10.77 6.83
C SER A 308 -7.09 10.08 7.58
N SER A 309 -6.34 10.84 8.40
CA SER A 309 -5.26 10.32 9.23
C SER A 309 -5.66 9.08 10.06
N LYS A 310 -6.84 9.10 10.69
CA LYS A 310 -7.32 8.01 11.56
C LYS A 310 -7.49 6.65 10.87
N ASP A 311 -7.74 6.64 9.55
CA ASP A 311 -8.03 5.41 8.82
C ASP A 311 -6.73 4.66 8.43
N LEU A 312 -5.56 5.33 8.40
CA LEU A 312 -4.31 4.74 7.88
C LEU A 312 -3.58 3.82 8.88
N HIS A 313 -4.02 3.72 10.14
CA HIS A 313 -3.38 2.91 11.18
C HIS A 313 -3.29 1.41 10.84
N LYS A 314 -4.13 0.89 9.94
CA LYS A 314 -4.16 -0.53 9.56
C LYS A 314 -3.24 -0.88 8.39
N GLY A 315 -2.39 0.06 7.96
CA GLY A 315 -1.45 -0.15 6.86
C GLY A 315 -2.11 -0.29 5.47
N GLY A 316 -1.34 -0.71 4.48
CA GLY A 316 -1.76 -0.81 3.07
C GLY A 316 -1.57 0.48 2.28
N ASN A 317 -1.82 0.42 0.98
CA ASN A 317 -1.72 1.59 0.11
C ASN A 317 -2.88 2.57 0.30
N LEU A 318 -2.78 3.74 -0.34
CA LEU A 318 -3.74 4.82 -0.23
C LEU A 318 -5.17 4.40 -0.65
N LEU A 319 -5.32 3.46 -1.59
CA LEU A 319 -6.62 2.99 -2.11
C LEU A 319 -7.52 2.40 -1.03
N HIS A 320 -6.94 1.80 0.02
CA HIS A 320 -7.72 1.24 1.14
C HIS A 320 -8.57 2.31 1.83
N TRP A 321 -8.14 3.57 1.81
CA TRP A 321 -8.68 4.62 2.68
C TRP A 321 -9.45 5.71 1.92
N VAL A 322 -9.53 5.60 0.59
CA VAL A 322 -10.15 6.58 -0.31
C VAL A 322 -11.65 6.76 -0.07
N LYS A 323 -12.11 8.02 0.08
CA LYS A 323 -13.52 8.37 0.33
C LYS A 323 -14.33 8.70 -0.92
N THR A 324 -13.69 9.37 -1.87
CA THR A 324 -14.31 9.95 -3.05
C THR A 324 -13.86 9.23 -4.29
N ARG A 325 -14.71 9.22 -5.32
CA ARG A 325 -14.42 8.54 -6.58
C ARG A 325 -13.22 9.20 -7.28
N GLU A 326 -13.18 10.52 -7.27
CA GLU A 326 -12.13 11.32 -7.90
C GLU A 326 -10.76 10.99 -7.30
N LEU A 327 -10.70 10.83 -5.98
CA LEU A 327 -9.49 10.42 -5.28
C LEU A 327 -9.09 8.97 -5.63
N CYS A 328 -10.07 8.08 -5.87
CA CYS A 328 -9.82 6.70 -6.28
C CYS A 328 -9.17 6.65 -7.66
N ASP A 329 -9.76 7.36 -8.62
CA ASP A 329 -9.22 7.51 -9.98
C ASP A 329 -7.79 8.09 -9.94
N LEU A 330 -7.56 9.12 -9.13
CA LEU A 330 -6.24 9.74 -8.98
C LEU A 330 -5.19 8.77 -8.42
N CYS A 331 -5.53 8.00 -7.39
CA CYS A 331 -4.63 7.01 -6.78
C CYS A 331 -4.28 5.88 -7.77
N LEU A 332 -5.26 5.41 -8.55
CA LEU A 332 -5.05 4.41 -9.59
C LEU A 332 -4.19 4.96 -10.72
N ASP A 333 -4.40 6.21 -11.11
CA ASP A 333 -3.63 6.89 -12.15
C ASP A 333 -2.17 7.19 -11.72
N ILE A 334 -1.89 7.24 -10.41
CA ILE A 334 -0.55 7.29 -9.81
C ILE A 334 0.11 5.89 -9.80
N GLY A 335 -0.66 4.83 -10.07
CA GLY A 335 -0.17 3.46 -10.14
C GLY A 335 -0.34 2.67 -8.85
N CYS A 336 -1.21 3.08 -7.92
CA CYS A 336 -1.55 2.24 -6.77
C CYS A 336 -2.17 0.91 -7.23
N ASP A 337 -1.65 -0.21 -6.74
CA ASP A 337 -2.18 -1.53 -7.05
C ASP A 337 -3.54 -1.74 -6.35
N PRO A 338 -4.64 -1.96 -7.09
CA PRO A 338 -5.96 -2.20 -6.51
C PRO A 338 -6.08 -3.52 -5.73
N ASN A 339 -5.09 -4.40 -5.80
CA ASN A 339 -5.11 -5.73 -5.18
C ASN A 339 -4.12 -5.89 -4.00
N LEU A 340 -3.39 -4.84 -3.66
CA LEU A 340 -2.42 -4.86 -2.57
C LEU A 340 -3.11 -5.17 -1.24
N LEU A 341 -2.48 -5.97 -0.39
CA LEU A 341 -3.03 -6.34 0.91
C LEU A 341 -2.52 -5.40 2.01
N ASN A 342 -3.39 -5.02 2.94
CA ASN A 342 -2.98 -4.34 4.18
C ASN A 342 -2.50 -5.34 5.25
N SER A 343 -2.18 -4.85 6.45
CA SER A 343 -1.71 -5.69 7.58
C SER A 343 -2.69 -6.78 8.02
N LEU A 344 -3.99 -6.61 7.74
CA LEU A 344 -5.05 -7.57 8.01
C LEU A 344 -5.31 -8.53 6.82
N HIS A 345 -4.42 -8.54 5.82
CA HIS A 345 -4.57 -9.27 4.58
C HIS A 345 -5.84 -8.90 3.80
N GLN A 346 -6.33 -7.66 3.93
CA GLN A 346 -7.51 -7.18 3.22
C GLN A 346 -7.09 -6.38 2.00
N THR A 347 -7.77 -6.58 0.87
CA THR A 347 -7.66 -5.69 -0.30
C THR A 347 -8.42 -4.37 -0.10
N PRO A 348 -8.16 -3.32 -0.89
CA PRO A 348 -8.95 -2.09 -0.88
C PRO A 348 -10.45 -2.33 -1.03
N LEU A 349 -10.85 -3.34 -1.82
CA LEU A 349 -12.26 -3.71 -2.00
C LEU A 349 -12.92 -4.11 -0.67
N HIS A 350 -12.27 -4.88 0.19
CA HIS A 350 -12.83 -5.28 1.49
C HIS A 350 -13.13 -4.05 2.35
N VAL A 351 -12.17 -3.13 2.46
CA VAL A 351 -12.32 -1.92 3.28
C VAL A 351 -13.44 -1.03 2.73
N LEU A 352 -13.51 -0.85 1.42
CA LEU A 352 -14.54 -0.02 0.80
C LEU A 352 -15.94 -0.63 0.92
N VAL A 353 -16.07 -1.96 0.89
CA VAL A 353 -17.33 -2.68 1.17
C VAL A 353 -17.77 -2.45 2.59
N LEU A 354 -16.89 -2.61 3.58
CA LEU A 354 -17.19 -2.33 4.99
C LEU A 354 -17.65 -0.88 5.21
N ARG A 355 -17.10 0.06 4.43
CA ARG A 355 -17.47 1.49 4.47
C ARG A 355 -18.66 1.83 3.54
N ASN A 356 -19.24 0.85 2.83
CA ASN A 356 -20.34 0.99 1.87
C ASN A 356 -20.10 2.05 0.78
N ARG A 357 -18.87 2.15 0.25
CA ARG A 357 -18.48 3.16 -0.74
C ARG A 357 -18.69 2.68 -2.18
N MET A 358 -19.96 2.52 -2.58
CA MET A 358 -20.34 1.92 -3.87
C MET A 358 -19.63 2.52 -5.09
N GLN A 359 -19.51 3.85 -5.18
CA GLN A 359 -18.86 4.50 -6.33
C GLN A 359 -17.36 4.13 -6.43
N CYS A 360 -16.65 4.07 -5.31
CA CYS A 360 -15.24 3.68 -5.27
C CYS A 360 -15.08 2.19 -5.60
N ILE A 361 -15.99 1.34 -5.11
CA ILE A 361 -15.99 -0.10 -5.39
C ILE A 361 -16.14 -0.37 -6.89
N VAL A 362 -17.12 0.27 -7.55
CA VAL A 362 -17.30 0.13 -9.00
C VAL A 362 -16.07 0.62 -9.75
N THR A 363 -15.49 1.75 -9.33
CA THR A 363 -14.28 2.31 -9.96
C THR A 363 -13.10 1.34 -9.88
N LEU A 364 -12.87 0.74 -8.71
CA LEU A 364 -11.83 -0.29 -8.53
C LEU A 364 -12.08 -1.52 -9.39
N LEU A 365 -13.31 -2.06 -9.39
CA LEU A 365 -13.66 -3.24 -10.18
C LEU A 365 -13.50 -2.98 -11.69
N CYS A 366 -13.88 -1.80 -12.17
CA CYS A 366 -13.66 -1.39 -13.56
C CYS A 366 -12.17 -1.28 -13.92
N ARG A 367 -11.31 -0.98 -12.95
CA ARG A 367 -9.86 -0.74 -13.14
C ARG A 367 -9.00 -1.96 -12.74
N GLY A 368 -9.59 -3.17 -12.79
CA GLY A 368 -8.85 -4.43 -12.65
C GLY A 368 -8.69 -4.93 -11.20
N ALA A 369 -9.49 -4.44 -10.26
CA ALA A 369 -9.54 -5.02 -8.92
C ALA A 369 -10.20 -6.42 -8.96
N LYS A 370 -9.56 -7.40 -8.34
CA LYS A 370 -10.04 -8.79 -8.29
C LYS A 370 -11.17 -8.92 -7.27
N ALA A 371 -12.36 -9.26 -7.74
CA ALA A 371 -13.56 -9.42 -6.91
C ALA A 371 -13.49 -10.59 -5.91
N ASN A 372 -12.62 -11.57 -6.16
CA ASN A 372 -12.56 -12.85 -5.42
C ASN A 372 -11.37 -12.98 -4.46
N CYS A 373 -10.58 -11.92 -4.26
CA CYS A 373 -9.52 -11.97 -3.25
C CYS A 373 -10.13 -12.23 -1.88
N ALA A 374 -9.59 -13.18 -1.13
CA ALA A 374 -10.02 -13.49 0.22
C ALA A 374 -9.05 -12.88 1.25
N ASP A 375 -9.56 -12.46 2.39
CA ASP A 375 -8.74 -12.03 3.53
C ASP A 375 -8.13 -13.22 4.29
N GLN A 376 -7.46 -12.93 5.42
CA GLN A 376 -6.83 -13.97 6.24
C GLN A 376 -7.82 -15.04 6.72
N GLU A 377 -9.11 -14.74 6.85
CA GLU A 377 -10.14 -15.67 7.28
C GLU A 377 -10.85 -16.38 6.12
N GLY A 378 -10.41 -16.14 4.89
CA GLY A 378 -11.07 -16.65 3.69
C GLY A 378 -12.34 -15.85 3.32
N ILE A 379 -12.55 -14.68 3.91
CA ILE A 379 -13.73 -13.84 3.65
C ILE A 379 -13.46 -13.06 2.36
N THR A 380 -14.37 -13.15 1.39
CA THR A 380 -14.31 -12.37 0.14
C THR A 380 -15.14 -11.08 0.25
N PRO A 381 -14.97 -10.09 -0.65
CA PRO A 381 -15.83 -8.92 -0.71
C PRO A 381 -17.32 -9.26 -0.86
N LEU A 382 -17.65 -10.35 -1.56
CA LEU A 382 -19.02 -10.84 -1.69
C LEU A 382 -19.58 -11.38 -0.36
N HIS A 383 -18.76 -12.06 0.45
CA HIS A 383 -19.14 -12.46 1.81
C HIS A 383 -19.50 -11.24 2.67
N MET A 384 -18.67 -10.20 2.64
CA MET A 384 -18.93 -8.96 3.39
C MET A 384 -20.19 -8.25 2.89
N ALA A 385 -20.38 -8.13 1.58
CA ALA A 385 -21.58 -7.53 0.99
C ALA A 385 -22.87 -8.28 1.38
N ALA A 386 -22.81 -9.61 1.41
CA ALA A 386 -23.92 -10.47 1.83
C ALA A 386 -24.22 -10.34 3.33
N GLY A 387 -23.18 -10.31 4.18
CA GLY A 387 -23.35 -10.08 5.62
C GLY A 387 -23.90 -8.68 5.98
N LEU A 388 -23.59 -7.67 5.17
CA LEU A 388 -24.16 -6.32 5.28
C LEU A 388 -25.60 -6.22 4.72
N CYS A 389 -26.12 -7.30 4.11
CA CYS A 389 -27.44 -7.35 3.46
C CYS A 389 -27.63 -6.24 2.41
N SER A 390 -26.57 -5.85 1.68
CA SER A 390 -26.66 -4.80 0.67
C SER A 390 -26.93 -5.40 -0.71
N THR A 391 -28.17 -5.26 -1.19
CA THR A 391 -28.58 -5.77 -2.53
C THR A 391 -27.73 -5.18 -3.66
N THR A 392 -27.42 -3.89 -3.59
CA THR A 392 -26.63 -3.20 -4.61
C THR A 392 -25.19 -3.69 -4.67
N LEU A 393 -24.55 -3.92 -3.52
CA LEU A 393 -23.18 -4.44 -3.48
C LEU A 393 -23.14 -5.89 -3.97
N VAL A 394 -24.08 -6.72 -3.55
CA VAL A 394 -24.17 -8.13 -4.00
C VAL A 394 -24.37 -8.21 -5.52
N GLN A 395 -25.27 -7.39 -6.08
CA GLN A 395 -25.45 -7.31 -7.54
C GLN A 395 -24.17 -6.89 -8.25
N ALA A 396 -23.46 -5.89 -7.73
CA ALA A 396 -22.20 -5.44 -8.32
C ALA A 396 -21.17 -6.57 -8.33
N PHE A 397 -20.91 -7.23 -7.20
CA PHE A 397 -19.96 -8.33 -7.15
C PHE A 397 -20.35 -9.50 -8.03
N ILE A 398 -21.63 -9.88 -8.10
CA ILE A 398 -22.11 -10.91 -9.04
C ILE A 398 -21.79 -10.53 -10.49
N VAL A 399 -22.05 -9.27 -10.88
CA VAL A 399 -21.77 -8.78 -12.25
C VAL A 399 -20.28 -8.79 -12.56
N PHE A 400 -19.42 -8.50 -11.59
CA PHE A 400 -17.96 -8.51 -11.75
C PHE A 400 -17.31 -9.88 -11.47
N GLY A 401 -18.07 -10.98 -11.56
CA GLY A 401 -17.53 -12.35 -11.47
C GLY A 401 -17.23 -12.82 -10.05
N GLY A 402 -17.95 -12.29 -9.07
CA GLY A 402 -17.89 -12.70 -7.66
C GLY A 402 -18.24 -14.17 -7.48
N GLU A 403 -17.37 -14.93 -6.81
CA GLU A 403 -17.53 -16.37 -6.64
C GLU A 403 -18.64 -16.67 -5.61
N ILE A 404 -19.78 -17.16 -6.13
CA ILE A 404 -21.05 -17.25 -5.39
C ILE A 404 -20.99 -18.27 -4.24
N ASN A 405 -20.24 -19.34 -4.45
CA ASN A 405 -20.14 -20.48 -3.53
C ASN A 405 -18.76 -20.55 -2.85
N ALA A 406 -18.00 -19.46 -2.82
CA ALA A 406 -16.77 -19.42 -2.05
C ALA A 406 -17.07 -19.72 -0.57
N GLU A 407 -16.20 -20.47 0.08
CA GLU A 407 -16.31 -20.82 1.50
C GLU A 407 -15.15 -20.19 2.26
N ASN A 408 -15.46 -19.51 3.38
CA ASN A 408 -14.43 -19.02 4.29
C ASN A 408 -13.85 -20.16 5.15
N LYS A 409 -12.88 -19.87 6.02
CA LYS A 409 -12.27 -20.89 6.91
C LYS A 409 -13.27 -21.60 7.84
N ARG A 410 -14.46 -21.05 8.05
CA ARG A 410 -15.55 -21.64 8.85
C ARG A 410 -16.54 -22.44 8.00
N GLY A 411 -16.31 -22.58 6.69
CA GLY A 411 -17.22 -23.22 5.74
C GLY A 411 -18.47 -22.38 5.42
N GLU A 412 -18.50 -21.11 5.79
CA GLU A 412 -19.64 -20.24 5.55
C GLU A 412 -19.58 -19.66 4.13
N THR A 413 -20.68 -19.76 3.40
CA THR A 413 -20.85 -19.13 2.07
C THR A 413 -21.44 -17.72 2.18
N PRO A 414 -21.39 -16.89 1.11
CA PRO A 414 -22.09 -15.61 1.10
C PRO A 414 -23.59 -15.75 1.40
N ARG A 415 -24.22 -16.83 0.89
CA ARG A 415 -25.63 -17.14 1.19
C ARG A 415 -25.85 -17.45 2.67
N HIS A 416 -24.92 -18.19 3.30
CA HIS A 416 -24.97 -18.44 4.74
C HIS A 416 -24.90 -17.13 5.53
N LEU A 417 -23.95 -16.24 5.22
CA LEU A 417 -23.79 -14.97 5.93
C LEU A 417 -25.01 -14.05 5.79
N ALA A 418 -25.62 -13.97 4.60
CA ALA A 418 -26.88 -13.25 4.43
C ALA A 418 -28.00 -13.85 5.30
N ALA A 419 -28.11 -15.18 5.34
CA ALA A 419 -29.14 -15.89 6.10
C ALA A 419 -28.93 -15.83 7.63
N ALA A 420 -27.68 -15.78 8.08
CA ALA A 420 -27.27 -15.72 9.49
C ALA A 420 -27.23 -14.29 10.04
N CYS A 421 -27.36 -13.27 9.19
CA CYS A 421 -27.38 -11.87 9.61
C CYS A 421 -28.53 -11.60 10.59
N LYS A 422 -28.20 -11.23 11.83
CA LYS A 422 -29.16 -10.82 12.85
C LYS A 422 -29.59 -9.41 12.56
N VAL A 423 -30.80 -9.27 12.02
CA VAL A 423 -31.35 -7.97 11.68
C VAL A 423 -32.39 -7.56 12.72
N GLU A 424 -32.11 -6.47 13.45
CA GLU A 424 -33.07 -5.85 14.38
C GLU A 424 -34.06 -4.93 13.65
N ASP A 425 -33.67 -4.35 12.50
CA ASP A 425 -34.49 -3.44 11.69
C ASP A 425 -35.36 -4.16 10.64
N LYS A 426 -36.68 -3.94 10.64
CA LYS A 426 -37.60 -4.50 9.62
C LYS A 426 -37.18 -4.18 8.17
N MET A 427 -36.62 -3.00 7.92
CA MET A 427 -36.18 -2.58 6.58
C MET A 427 -34.95 -3.35 6.09
N LYS A 428 -34.03 -3.71 6.98
CA LYS A 428 -32.89 -4.56 6.64
C LYS A 428 -33.31 -6.03 6.49
N ALA A 429 -34.43 -6.44 7.10
CA ALA A 429 -34.94 -7.80 6.99
C ALA A 429 -35.49 -8.06 5.57
N SER A 430 -36.15 -7.07 4.95
CA SER A 430 -36.58 -7.19 3.54
C SER A 430 -35.39 -7.19 2.58
N GLU A 431 -34.36 -6.39 2.83
CA GLU A 431 -33.11 -6.40 2.05
C GLU A 431 -32.38 -7.75 2.18
N ARG A 432 -32.32 -8.32 3.38
CA ARG A 432 -31.79 -9.67 3.61
C ARG A 432 -32.51 -10.70 2.74
N ASP A 433 -33.84 -10.71 2.76
CA ASP A 433 -34.63 -11.68 2.01
C ASP A 433 -34.45 -11.49 0.48
N ARG A 434 -34.23 -10.25 0.02
CA ARG A 434 -33.85 -9.94 -1.37
C ARG A 434 -32.46 -10.44 -1.73
N VAL A 435 -31.48 -10.30 -0.84
CA VAL A 435 -30.12 -10.82 -1.06
C VAL A 435 -30.12 -12.34 -1.12
N ILE A 436 -30.88 -13.02 -0.25
CA ILE A 436 -31.05 -14.49 -0.30
C ILE A 436 -31.64 -14.90 -1.65
N TYR A 437 -32.65 -14.17 -2.13
CA TYR A 437 -33.24 -14.43 -3.45
C TYR A 437 -32.24 -14.22 -4.58
N LEU A 438 -31.51 -13.11 -4.58
CA LEU A 438 -30.47 -12.85 -5.58
C LEU A 438 -29.46 -13.99 -5.65
N LEU A 439 -28.89 -14.37 -4.50
CA LEU A 439 -27.92 -15.46 -4.41
C LEU A 439 -28.53 -16.80 -4.87
N HIS A 440 -29.78 -17.10 -4.49
CA HIS A 440 -30.49 -18.28 -4.98
C HIS A 440 -30.64 -18.29 -6.51
N THR A 441 -31.05 -17.17 -7.12
CA THR A 441 -31.28 -17.09 -8.58
C THR A 441 -30.02 -17.32 -9.41
N VAL A 442 -28.85 -16.98 -8.87
CA VAL A 442 -27.57 -17.21 -9.54
C VAL A 442 -26.96 -18.58 -9.20
N GLY A 443 -27.68 -19.44 -8.46
CA GLY A 443 -27.26 -20.80 -8.16
C GLY A 443 -26.43 -20.96 -6.89
N ALA A 444 -26.55 -20.05 -5.91
CA ALA A 444 -25.90 -20.23 -4.62
C ALA A 444 -26.45 -21.46 -3.89
N LYS A 445 -25.54 -22.37 -3.52
CA LYS A 445 -25.87 -23.62 -2.83
C LYS A 445 -26.28 -23.33 -1.38
N ARG A 446 -27.14 -24.20 -0.86
CA ARG A 446 -27.45 -24.26 0.57
C ARG A 446 -26.28 -24.89 1.31
N CYS A 447 -26.23 -24.64 2.61
CA CYS A 447 -25.24 -25.18 3.53
C CYS A 447 -25.38 -26.72 3.56
N ALA A 448 -24.37 -27.48 3.11
CA ALA A 448 -24.41 -28.95 3.07
C ALA A 448 -24.33 -29.60 4.47
N VAL A 449 -23.67 -28.91 5.41
CA VAL A 449 -23.68 -29.26 6.83
C VAL A 449 -24.38 -28.13 7.57
N LYS A 450 -25.20 -28.45 8.57
CA LYS A 450 -25.87 -27.45 9.39
C LYS A 450 -24.83 -26.71 10.26
N LEU A 451 -24.41 -25.54 9.81
CA LEU A 451 -23.51 -24.64 10.52
C LEU A 451 -24.23 -23.89 11.65
N ALA A 452 -23.45 -23.32 12.57
CA ALA A 452 -23.99 -22.43 13.60
C ALA A 452 -24.71 -21.22 12.95
N ALA A 453 -25.87 -20.83 13.48
CA ALA A 453 -26.71 -19.74 12.94
C ALA A 453 -27.35 -19.96 11.54
N CYS A 454 -27.34 -21.19 11.01
CA CYS A 454 -28.13 -21.54 9.82
C CYS A 454 -29.64 -21.28 10.04
N SER A 455 -30.22 -20.39 9.22
CA SER A 455 -31.68 -20.16 9.15
C SER A 455 -32.30 -20.88 7.94
N ASP A 456 -33.64 -20.88 7.84
CA ASP A 456 -34.40 -21.56 6.76
C ASP A 456 -33.95 -21.17 5.33
N GLY A 457 -33.31 -20.00 5.19
CA GLY A 457 -32.71 -19.53 3.93
C GLY A 457 -31.41 -20.23 3.49
N CYS A 458 -30.67 -20.90 4.39
CA CYS A 458 -29.43 -21.64 4.08
C CYS A 458 -29.44 -23.12 4.46
N VAL A 459 -30.30 -23.58 5.37
CA VAL A 459 -30.36 -25.02 5.72
C VAL A 459 -30.67 -25.84 4.48
N GLU A 460 -30.03 -27.01 4.33
CA GLU A 460 -30.22 -27.94 3.19
C GLU A 460 -31.70 -28.28 2.96
N GLU A 461 -32.42 -28.63 4.03
CA GLU A 461 -33.86 -28.95 4.03
C GLU A 461 -34.77 -27.70 4.02
N GLY A 462 -34.21 -26.50 4.01
CA GLY A 462 -34.98 -25.27 4.09
C GLY A 462 -35.74 -24.95 2.80
N ASN A 463 -36.92 -24.35 2.93
CA ASN A 463 -37.78 -24.04 1.77
C ASN A 463 -37.76 -22.56 1.38
N PHE A 464 -37.25 -21.69 2.24
CA PHE A 464 -37.22 -20.26 1.96
C PHE A 464 -36.09 -19.89 1.00
N ASN A 465 -36.43 -19.34 -0.17
CA ASN A 465 -35.48 -18.88 -1.20
C ASN A 465 -35.41 -17.36 -1.30
N GLY A 466 -35.91 -16.62 -0.30
CA GLY A 466 -35.96 -15.16 -0.32
C GLY A 466 -37.17 -14.60 -1.09
N VAL A 467 -37.23 -13.27 -1.15
CA VAL A 467 -38.31 -12.51 -1.80
C VAL A 467 -37.76 -11.78 -3.03
N PRO A 468 -38.40 -11.92 -4.21
CA PRO A 468 -37.95 -11.26 -5.43
C PRO A 468 -37.93 -9.73 -5.32
N LEU A 469 -36.97 -9.09 -6.00
CA LEU A 469 -36.82 -7.63 -6.05
C LEU A 469 -37.95 -6.93 -6.82
N TYR A 470 -38.52 -7.62 -7.80
CA TYR A 470 -39.58 -7.12 -8.66
C TYR A 470 -40.69 -8.16 -8.70
N GLU A 471 -41.94 -7.74 -8.54
CA GLU A 471 -43.07 -8.57 -8.97
C GLU A 471 -42.90 -8.83 -10.47
N LYS A 472 -42.88 -10.10 -10.87
CA LYS A 472 -42.82 -10.47 -12.29
C LYS A 472 -43.91 -9.68 -13.01
N PRO A 473 -43.60 -8.79 -13.98
CA PRO A 473 -44.62 -8.41 -14.92
C PRO A 473 -45.07 -9.70 -15.60
N LEU A 474 -46.38 -9.93 -15.68
CA LEU A 474 -46.97 -11.03 -16.43
C LEU A 474 -46.49 -10.93 -17.89
N LEU A 475 -45.41 -11.63 -18.21
CA LEU A 475 -44.82 -11.63 -19.55
C LEU A 475 -45.75 -12.42 -20.47
N ARG A 476 -46.33 -11.70 -21.44
CA ARG A 476 -47.09 -12.25 -22.56
C ARG A 476 -46.27 -13.35 -23.27
N SER A 477 -46.92 -14.51 -23.39
CA SER A 477 -46.68 -15.76 -24.14
C SER A 477 -45.71 -15.86 -25.34
N ARG A 478 -45.08 -14.79 -25.83
CA ARG A 478 -44.28 -14.81 -27.07
C ARG A 478 -42.92 -15.49 -26.90
N TRP A 479 -42.31 -15.37 -25.72
CA TRP A 479 -40.96 -15.91 -25.44
C TRP A 479 -40.90 -17.44 -25.39
N VAL A 480 -41.96 -18.10 -24.90
CA VAL A 480 -42.05 -19.57 -24.85
C VAL A 480 -42.15 -20.18 -26.26
N MET A 481 -42.84 -19.48 -27.18
CA MET A 481 -42.91 -19.89 -28.59
C MET A 481 -41.56 -19.73 -29.28
N ASP A 482 -40.84 -18.62 -29.04
CA ASP A 482 -39.52 -18.39 -29.63
C ASP A 482 -38.47 -19.40 -29.10
N GLU A 483 -38.48 -19.72 -27.80
CA GLU A 483 -37.57 -20.73 -27.23
C GLU A 483 -37.89 -22.15 -27.76
N GLN A 484 -39.17 -22.51 -27.91
CA GLN A 484 -39.54 -23.80 -28.48
C GLN A 484 -39.25 -23.90 -29.98
N LEU A 485 -39.41 -22.82 -30.74
CA LEU A 485 -39.04 -22.74 -32.15
C LEU A 485 -37.52 -22.87 -32.31
N TYR A 486 -36.75 -22.18 -31.48
CA TYR A 486 -35.28 -22.23 -31.50
C TYR A 486 -34.75 -23.62 -31.14
N ARG A 487 -35.28 -24.25 -30.09
CA ARG A 487 -34.93 -25.63 -29.70
C ARG A 487 -35.35 -26.66 -30.75
N ARG A 488 -36.51 -26.49 -31.40
CA ARG A 488 -36.93 -27.37 -32.50
C ARG A 488 -36.00 -27.24 -33.70
N GLN A 489 -35.72 -26.02 -34.16
CA GLN A 489 -34.83 -25.79 -35.31
C GLN A 489 -33.40 -26.28 -35.06
N THR A 490 -32.85 -26.06 -33.87
CA THR A 490 -31.52 -26.60 -33.52
C THR A 490 -31.54 -28.12 -33.39
N SER A 491 -32.56 -28.72 -32.78
CA SER A 491 -32.65 -30.17 -32.67
C SER A 491 -32.88 -30.88 -34.02
N GLU A 492 -33.64 -30.28 -34.93
CA GLU A 492 -33.86 -30.81 -36.28
C GLU A 492 -32.65 -30.62 -37.19
N SER A 493 -31.95 -29.48 -37.11
CA SER A 493 -30.69 -29.28 -37.83
C SER A 493 -29.58 -30.21 -37.34
N ILE A 494 -29.49 -30.48 -36.04
CA ILE A 494 -28.55 -31.47 -35.47
C ILE A 494 -28.93 -32.90 -35.93
N ARG A 495 -30.22 -33.27 -35.93
CA ARG A 495 -30.67 -34.59 -36.43
C ARG A 495 -30.41 -34.77 -37.92
N TRP A 496 -30.65 -33.74 -38.73
CA TRP A 496 -30.39 -33.75 -40.17
C TRP A 496 -28.88 -33.85 -40.46
N GLN A 497 -28.04 -33.14 -39.70
CA GLN A 497 -26.58 -33.24 -39.81
C GLN A 497 -26.01 -34.60 -39.36
N LEU A 498 -26.62 -35.24 -38.36
CA LEU A 498 -26.25 -36.61 -37.94
C LEU A 498 -26.67 -37.67 -38.95
N ALA A 499 -27.76 -37.45 -39.71
CA ALA A 499 -28.28 -38.37 -40.71
C ALA A 499 -27.53 -38.34 -42.06
N ASN A 500 -26.91 -37.21 -42.44
CA ASN A 500 -26.30 -37.00 -43.76
C ASN A 500 -24.76 -37.04 -43.75
N ARG A 501 -24.17 -37.89 -42.90
CA ARG A 501 -22.77 -37.82 -42.47
C ARG A 501 -21.72 -38.38 -43.44
N ASN A 502 -21.90 -38.27 -44.75
CA ASN A 502 -20.90 -38.68 -45.74
C ASN A 502 -20.53 -37.48 -46.63
N HIS A 503 -19.36 -36.86 -46.34
CA HIS A 503 -18.61 -35.88 -47.18
C HIS A 503 -18.51 -34.39 -46.80
N LEU A 504 -18.56 -33.96 -45.53
CA LEU A 504 -18.15 -32.59 -45.15
C LEU A 504 -17.17 -32.60 -43.96
N GLN A 505 -15.87 -32.71 -44.25
CA GLN A 505 -14.79 -32.82 -43.26
C GLN A 505 -14.10 -31.48 -42.90
N ARG A 506 -14.84 -30.37 -42.88
CA ARG A 506 -14.40 -29.10 -42.27
C ARG A 506 -15.57 -28.41 -41.59
N THR A 507 -15.72 -28.61 -40.29
CA THR A 507 -16.66 -27.83 -39.46
C THR A 507 -16.02 -26.48 -39.16
N GLY A 508 -16.69 -25.37 -39.49
CA GLY A 508 -16.28 -24.02 -39.10
C GLY A 508 -17.17 -23.48 -37.98
N ARG A 509 -16.56 -23.05 -36.88
CA ARG A 509 -17.25 -22.42 -35.74
C ARG A 509 -17.23 -20.91 -35.91
N VAL A 510 -18.40 -20.29 -35.82
CA VAL A 510 -18.57 -18.85 -36.03
C VAL A 510 -19.18 -18.24 -34.77
N LEU A 511 -18.60 -17.14 -34.29
CA LEU A 511 -19.13 -16.29 -33.24
C LEU A 511 -19.57 -14.95 -33.86
N CYS A 512 -20.83 -14.57 -33.67
CA CYS A 512 -21.37 -13.30 -34.14
C CYS A 512 -21.70 -12.42 -32.93
N LEU A 513 -21.09 -11.24 -32.86
CA LEU A 513 -21.29 -10.26 -31.81
C LEU A 513 -22.07 -9.07 -32.36
N ASP A 514 -23.27 -8.86 -31.83
CA ASP A 514 -24.17 -7.82 -32.30
C ASP A 514 -23.75 -6.42 -31.83
N GLY A 515 -24.29 -5.39 -32.48
CA GLY A 515 -24.20 -4.01 -32.01
C GLY A 515 -25.18 -3.73 -30.86
N GLY A 516 -25.07 -2.58 -30.20
CA GLY A 516 -26.12 -2.19 -29.25
C GLY A 516 -25.79 -1.21 -28.14
N GLY A 517 -24.73 -0.40 -28.26
CA GLY A 517 -24.35 0.55 -27.21
C GLY A 517 -24.15 -0.20 -25.89
N ILE A 518 -24.79 0.26 -24.80
CA ILE A 518 -24.61 -0.26 -23.43
C ILE A 518 -24.87 -1.77 -23.27
N LYS A 519 -25.58 -2.39 -24.23
CA LYS A 519 -25.76 -3.85 -24.30
C LYS A 519 -24.44 -4.60 -24.49
N GLY A 520 -23.36 -3.92 -24.86
CA GLY A 520 -22.01 -4.47 -24.88
C GLY A 520 -21.58 -5.14 -23.58
N LEU A 521 -21.97 -4.59 -22.43
CA LEU A 521 -21.69 -5.19 -21.11
C LEU A 521 -22.36 -6.55 -20.93
N VAL A 522 -23.56 -6.72 -21.50
CA VAL A 522 -24.27 -8.01 -21.43
C VAL A 522 -23.53 -9.04 -22.27
N MET A 523 -23.06 -8.66 -23.47
CA MET A 523 -22.28 -9.55 -24.33
C MET A 523 -20.95 -9.94 -23.68
N THR A 524 -20.23 -8.99 -23.06
CA THR A 524 -18.98 -9.32 -22.33
C THR A 524 -19.24 -10.30 -21.20
N GLN A 525 -20.36 -10.15 -20.48
CA GLN A 525 -20.71 -11.09 -19.41
C GLN A 525 -21.03 -12.49 -19.96
N MET A 526 -21.76 -12.57 -21.07
CA MET A 526 -22.06 -13.84 -21.73
C MET A 526 -20.77 -14.52 -22.21
N LEU A 527 -19.83 -13.76 -22.77
CA LEU A 527 -18.53 -14.26 -23.19
C LEU A 527 -17.70 -14.75 -22.01
N PHE A 528 -17.75 -14.06 -20.87
CA PHE A 528 -17.04 -14.46 -19.65
C PHE A 528 -17.55 -15.81 -19.15
N VAL A 529 -18.88 -15.96 -19.02
CA VAL A 529 -19.49 -17.24 -18.62
C VAL A 529 -19.21 -18.34 -19.65
N LEU A 530 -19.20 -18.01 -20.95
CA LEU A 530 -18.89 -18.97 -22.00
C LEU A 530 -17.42 -19.43 -21.91
N GLU A 531 -16.49 -18.52 -21.64
CA GLU A 531 -15.06 -18.83 -21.44
C GLU A 531 -14.86 -19.73 -20.22
N GLU A 532 -15.55 -19.45 -19.11
CA GLU A 532 -15.54 -20.26 -17.88
C GLU A 532 -16.05 -21.69 -18.15
N VAL A 533 -17.16 -21.83 -18.88
CA VAL A 533 -17.73 -23.14 -19.24
C VAL A 533 -16.84 -23.92 -20.21
N LEU A 534 -16.15 -23.24 -21.13
CA LEU A 534 -15.29 -23.86 -22.13
C LEU A 534 -13.87 -24.17 -21.60
N GLY A 535 -13.47 -23.54 -20.50
CA GLY A 535 -12.17 -23.69 -19.85
C GLY A 535 -10.98 -23.25 -20.69
N ARG A 536 -11.22 -22.44 -21.73
CA ARG A 536 -10.19 -21.95 -22.67
C ARG A 536 -10.63 -20.62 -23.30
N PRO A 537 -9.69 -19.78 -23.79
CA PRO A 537 -10.02 -18.49 -24.36
C PRO A 537 -10.99 -18.55 -25.54
N ILE A 538 -11.90 -17.57 -25.64
CA ILE A 538 -12.91 -17.49 -26.71
C ILE A 538 -12.27 -17.54 -28.11
N GLN A 539 -11.15 -16.85 -28.30
CA GLN A 539 -10.41 -16.81 -29.57
C GLN A 539 -9.92 -18.18 -30.08
N GLU A 540 -9.74 -19.16 -29.20
CA GLU A 540 -9.35 -20.54 -29.54
C GLU A 540 -10.57 -21.45 -29.81
N CYS A 541 -11.75 -21.00 -29.37
CA CYS A 541 -13.00 -21.75 -29.48
C CYS A 541 -13.69 -21.57 -30.83
N PHE A 542 -13.40 -20.47 -31.55
CA PHE A 542 -14.08 -20.11 -32.78
C PHE A 542 -13.07 -19.89 -33.91
N ASP A 543 -13.42 -20.35 -35.11
CA ASP A 543 -12.57 -20.21 -36.29
C ASP A 543 -12.84 -18.86 -36.98
N TRP A 544 -14.05 -18.31 -36.78
CA TRP A 544 -14.49 -17.02 -37.29
C TRP A 544 -15.15 -16.19 -36.18
N ILE A 545 -14.82 -14.90 -36.12
CA ILE A 545 -15.47 -13.94 -35.23
C ILE A 545 -15.96 -12.76 -36.08
N SER A 546 -17.26 -12.46 -35.99
CA SER A 546 -17.88 -11.33 -36.67
C SER A 546 -18.41 -10.35 -35.64
N GLY A 547 -18.30 -9.05 -35.91
CA GLY A 547 -18.77 -8.00 -35.01
C GLY A 547 -19.40 -6.81 -35.73
N THR A 548 -20.51 -6.32 -35.19
CA THR A 548 -21.14 -5.06 -35.65
C THR A 548 -21.09 -4.02 -34.52
N SER A 549 -20.68 -2.79 -34.83
CA SER A 549 -20.63 -1.68 -33.88
C SER A 549 -19.95 -2.07 -32.57
N THR A 550 -20.74 -2.30 -31.53
CA THR A 550 -20.24 -2.68 -30.21
C THR A 550 -19.57 -4.06 -30.25
N GLY A 551 -20.21 -5.04 -30.87
CA GLY A 551 -19.60 -6.34 -31.14
C GLY A 551 -18.36 -6.27 -32.02
N GLY A 552 -18.24 -5.23 -32.86
CA GLY A 552 -17.06 -4.97 -33.70
C GLY A 552 -15.80 -4.73 -32.88
N PHE A 553 -15.87 -3.83 -31.88
CA PHE A 553 -14.72 -3.60 -31.00
C PHE A 553 -14.43 -4.82 -30.11
N LEU A 554 -15.46 -5.52 -29.63
CA LEU A 554 -15.31 -6.74 -28.82
C LEU A 554 -14.55 -7.81 -29.62
N ALA A 555 -14.97 -8.04 -30.87
CA ALA A 555 -14.36 -9.01 -31.76
C ALA A 555 -12.87 -8.70 -31.99
N LEU A 556 -12.53 -7.45 -32.29
CA LEU A 556 -11.14 -7.05 -32.54
C LEU A 556 -10.26 -7.21 -31.28
N MET A 557 -10.75 -6.80 -30.11
CA MET A 557 -10.00 -6.96 -28.86
C MET A 557 -9.72 -8.43 -28.55
N LEU A 558 -10.74 -9.28 -28.66
CA LEU A 558 -10.60 -10.72 -28.45
C LEU A 558 -9.60 -11.31 -29.43
N CYS A 559 -9.64 -10.94 -30.71
CA CYS A 559 -8.70 -11.44 -31.72
C CYS A 559 -7.26 -10.94 -31.53
N MET A 560 -7.06 -9.87 -30.75
CA MET A 560 -5.73 -9.37 -30.38
C MET A 560 -5.17 -10.01 -29.10
N GLY A 561 -5.82 -11.03 -28.57
CA GLY A 561 -5.35 -11.74 -27.37
C GLY A 561 -5.72 -11.07 -26.06
N LYS A 562 -6.62 -10.07 -26.07
CA LYS A 562 -7.10 -9.42 -24.84
C LYS A 562 -8.12 -10.33 -24.15
N SER A 563 -8.06 -10.36 -22.82
CA SER A 563 -9.01 -11.16 -22.03
C SER A 563 -10.41 -10.53 -22.05
N VAL A 564 -11.45 -11.31 -21.76
CA VAL A 564 -12.81 -10.77 -21.65
C VAL A 564 -12.91 -9.72 -20.52
N GLN A 565 -12.09 -9.84 -19.48
CA GLN A 565 -11.99 -8.84 -18.40
C GLN A 565 -11.42 -7.51 -18.90
N ASP A 566 -10.34 -7.53 -19.69
CA ASP A 566 -9.77 -6.32 -20.31
C ASP A 566 -10.81 -5.61 -21.18
N VAL A 567 -11.58 -6.41 -21.92
CA VAL A 567 -12.65 -5.93 -22.78
C VAL A 567 -13.77 -5.27 -21.98
N GLN A 568 -14.16 -5.86 -20.85
CA GLN A 568 -15.16 -5.28 -19.94
C GLN A 568 -14.64 -3.96 -19.34
N SER A 569 -13.40 -3.94 -18.83
CA SER A 569 -12.74 -2.74 -18.29
C SER A 569 -12.65 -1.60 -19.31
N LEU A 570 -12.24 -1.91 -20.54
CA LEU A 570 -12.22 -0.95 -21.64
C LEU A 570 -13.62 -0.40 -21.92
N TYR A 571 -14.64 -1.25 -21.92
CA TYR A 571 -15.99 -0.81 -22.19
C TYR A 571 -16.52 0.17 -21.13
N TYR A 572 -16.21 -0.07 -19.85
CA TYR A 572 -16.51 0.88 -18.78
C TYR A 572 -15.74 2.20 -18.97
N ASN A 573 -14.46 2.14 -19.32
CA ASN A 573 -13.65 3.33 -19.58
C ASN A 573 -14.20 4.15 -20.77
N LEU A 574 -14.63 3.49 -21.85
CA LEU A 574 -15.32 4.13 -22.98
C LEU A 574 -16.60 4.81 -22.51
N LYS A 575 -17.40 4.14 -21.67
CA LYS A 575 -18.64 4.74 -21.15
C LYS A 575 -18.39 6.04 -20.40
N GLU A 576 -17.33 6.08 -19.60
CA GLU A 576 -17.04 7.21 -18.73
C GLU A 576 -16.37 8.38 -19.45
N LYS A 577 -15.53 8.12 -20.46
CA LYS A 577 -14.76 9.16 -21.14
C LYS A 577 -15.35 9.63 -22.47
N VAL A 578 -16.07 8.75 -23.17
CA VAL A 578 -16.54 9.03 -24.53
C VAL A 578 -17.96 9.61 -24.53
N PHE A 579 -18.85 9.14 -23.67
CA PHE A 579 -20.25 9.57 -23.64
C PHE A 579 -20.49 10.72 -22.63
N VAL A 580 -19.61 11.71 -22.63
CA VAL A 580 -19.68 12.89 -21.76
C VAL A 580 -20.27 14.07 -22.54
N GLY A 581 -21.31 14.70 -21.99
CA GLY A 581 -21.95 15.89 -22.60
C GLY A 581 -23.19 15.60 -23.45
N GLY A 582 -23.59 16.60 -24.25
CA GLY A 582 -24.74 16.52 -25.15
C GLY A 582 -24.40 15.89 -26.51
N ARG A 583 -25.38 15.28 -27.17
CA ARG A 583 -25.18 14.72 -28.52
C ARG A 583 -25.12 15.84 -29.57
N PRO A 584 -24.30 15.69 -30.63
CA PRO A 584 -23.39 14.58 -30.91
C PRO A 584 -22.10 14.67 -30.07
N TYR A 585 -21.60 13.51 -29.64
CA TYR A 585 -20.36 13.39 -28.86
C TYR A 585 -19.12 13.70 -29.71
N GLU A 586 -18.08 14.20 -29.06
CA GLU A 586 -16.79 14.43 -29.68
C GLU A 586 -16.08 13.10 -29.98
N ALA A 587 -15.42 13.05 -31.13
CA ALA A 587 -14.74 11.86 -31.62
C ALA A 587 -13.36 11.63 -30.99
N GLY A 588 -12.70 12.71 -30.55
CA GLY A 588 -11.33 12.69 -30.03
C GLY A 588 -11.11 11.67 -28.90
N PRO A 589 -11.90 11.71 -27.81
CA PRO A 589 -11.73 10.77 -26.70
C PRO A 589 -11.89 9.30 -27.11
N LEU A 590 -12.79 9.01 -28.05
CA LEU A 590 -12.96 7.66 -28.58
C LEU A 590 -11.73 7.24 -29.39
N GLU A 591 -11.23 8.11 -30.26
CA GLU A 591 -10.08 7.83 -31.11
C GLU A 591 -8.80 7.65 -30.29
N GLU A 592 -8.56 8.49 -29.30
CA GLU A 592 -7.42 8.37 -28.37
C GLU A 592 -7.43 7.02 -27.62
N ILE A 593 -8.60 6.60 -27.12
CA ILE A 593 -8.74 5.31 -26.44
C ILE A 593 -8.50 4.15 -27.41
N LEU A 594 -9.06 4.20 -28.61
CA LEU A 594 -8.88 3.15 -29.61
C LEU A 594 -7.41 3.07 -30.07
N ILE A 595 -6.74 4.20 -30.29
CA ILE A 595 -5.31 4.24 -30.64
C ILE A 595 -4.46 3.67 -29.50
N LYS A 596 -4.77 4.00 -28.25
CA LYS A 596 -4.06 3.47 -27.09
C LYS A 596 -4.20 1.95 -26.97
N GLU A 597 -5.38 1.40 -27.19
CA GLU A 597 -5.64 -0.03 -26.99
C GLU A 597 -5.22 -0.90 -28.19
N PHE A 598 -5.43 -0.41 -29.41
CA PHE A 598 -5.16 -1.15 -30.64
C PHE A 598 -3.78 -0.82 -31.24
N GLY A 599 -3.15 0.29 -30.85
CA GLY A 599 -1.92 0.82 -31.46
C GLY A 599 -2.20 1.66 -32.71
N GLU A 600 -1.41 2.72 -32.91
CA GLU A 600 -1.63 3.70 -33.99
C GLU A 600 -1.41 3.12 -35.40
N ASP A 601 -0.44 2.21 -35.54
CA ASP A 601 -0.02 1.62 -36.82
C ASP A 601 -0.33 0.13 -36.95
N THR A 602 -1.06 -0.44 -36.01
CA THR A 602 -1.44 -1.85 -36.07
C THR A 602 -2.49 -2.08 -37.15
N VAL A 603 -2.22 -3.01 -38.07
CA VAL A 603 -3.07 -3.32 -39.23
C VAL A 603 -3.85 -4.62 -39.06
N MET A 604 -4.94 -4.78 -39.81
CA MET A 604 -5.84 -5.94 -39.73
C MET A 604 -5.14 -7.28 -40.02
N SER A 605 -4.13 -7.30 -40.89
CA SER A 605 -3.37 -8.53 -41.20
C SER A 605 -2.45 -8.99 -40.07
N THR A 606 -2.20 -8.16 -39.06
CA THR A 606 -1.48 -8.56 -37.85
C THR A 606 -2.23 -9.68 -37.10
N ILE A 607 -3.56 -9.72 -37.21
CA ILE A 607 -4.40 -10.77 -36.65
C ILE A 607 -4.29 -12.01 -37.55
N LYS A 608 -3.61 -13.06 -37.08
CA LYS A 608 -3.44 -14.31 -37.86
C LYS A 608 -4.61 -15.28 -37.69
N SER A 609 -5.17 -15.36 -36.49
CA SER A 609 -6.28 -16.25 -36.12
C SER A 609 -6.97 -15.68 -34.88
N PRO A 610 -8.30 -15.80 -34.74
CA PRO A 610 -9.26 -16.35 -35.71
C PRO A 610 -9.51 -15.40 -36.90
N ARG A 611 -10.29 -15.85 -37.89
CA ARG A 611 -10.69 -14.98 -39.01
C ARG A 611 -11.71 -13.96 -38.51
N VAL A 612 -11.37 -12.68 -38.56
CA VAL A 612 -12.21 -11.61 -38.03
C VAL A 612 -12.85 -10.82 -39.17
N MET A 613 -14.13 -10.48 -39.00
CA MET A 613 -14.82 -9.52 -39.86
C MET A 613 -15.59 -8.50 -39.05
N VAL A 614 -15.45 -7.22 -39.40
CA VAL A 614 -16.12 -6.11 -38.73
C VAL A 614 -16.88 -5.29 -39.75
N THR A 615 -18.15 -5.05 -39.48
CA THR A 615 -19.05 -4.38 -40.43
C THR A 615 -18.92 -2.87 -40.37
N SER A 616 -19.03 -2.22 -41.52
CA SER A 616 -19.14 -0.77 -41.69
C SER A 616 -19.87 -0.48 -43.00
N THR A 617 -20.37 0.74 -43.16
CA THR A 617 -21.10 1.20 -44.34
C THR A 617 -20.27 2.23 -45.07
N LEU A 618 -20.09 2.05 -46.37
CA LEU A 618 -19.47 3.02 -47.28
C LEU A 618 -20.55 4.01 -47.72
N ALA A 619 -20.58 5.18 -47.09
CA ALA A 619 -21.49 6.27 -47.42
C ALA A 619 -20.87 7.29 -48.40
N ASP A 620 -19.75 6.94 -49.05
CA ASP A 620 -19.11 7.72 -50.11
C ASP A 620 -19.68 7.46 -51.52
N ARG A 621 -20.74 6.64 -51.59
CA ARG A 621 -21.33 6.09 -52.82
C ARG A 621 -22.85 5.95 -52.68
N LEU A 622 -23.54 5.87 -53.82
CA LEU A 622 -24.98 5.65 -53.91
C LEU A 622 -25.26 4.51 -54.92
N PRO A 623 -25.90 3.40 -54.49
CA PRO A 623 -26.33 3.09 -53.13
C PRO A 623 -25.14 2.92 -52.16
N PRO A 624 -25.32 3.13 -50.84
CA PRO A 624 -24.28 2.84 -49.85
C PRO A 624 -23.98 1.34 -49.80
N ASP A 625 -22.70 0.96 -49.79
CA ASP A 625 -22.28 -0.44 -49.76
C ASP A 625 -21.90 -0.89 -48.35
N LEU A 626 -22.12 -2.17 -48.05
CA LEU A 626 -21.55 -2.81 -46.86
C LEU A 626 -20.05 -3.07 -47.08
N HIS A 627 -19.23 -2.56 -46.17
CA HIS A 627 -17.82 -2.89 -46.08
C HIS A 627 -17.56 -3.83 -44.90
N LEU A 628 -16.77 -4.87 -45.17
CA LEU A 628 -16.23 -5.76 -44.16
C LEU A 628 -14.74 -5.49 -44.02
N PHE A 629 -14.36 -4.86 -42.90
CA PHE A 629 -12.97 -4.90 -42.45
C PHE A 629 -12.64 -6.34 -42.09
N ARG A 630 -11.52 -6.87 -42.60
CA ARG A 630 -11.19 -8.30 -42.50
C ARG A 630 -9.68 -8.51 -42.43
N ASN A 631 -9.25 -9.58 -41.77
CA ASN A 631 -7.84 -10.01 -41.73
C ASN A 631 -7.49 -11.07 -42.80
N TYR A 632 -8.47 -11.51 -43.59
CA TYR A 632 -8.30 -12.50 -44.66
C TYR A 632 -8.59 -11.88 -46.03
N GLU A 633 -8.10 -12.54 -47.08
CA GLU A 633 -8.32 -12.10 -48.46
C GLU A 633 -9.82 -12.04 -48.81
N SER A 634 -10.16 -11.12 -49.69
CA SER A 634 -11.54 -10.97 -50.12
C SER A 634 -12.00 -12.18 -50.95
N PRO A 635 -13.26 -12.63 -50.81
CA PRO A 635 -13.79 -13.66 -51.71
C PRO A 635 -13.63 -13.28 -53.19
N MET A 636 -13.75 -11.99 -53.52
CA MET A 636 -13.56 -11.50 -54.89
C MET A 636 -12.12 -11.64 -55.39
N SER A 637 -11.13 -11.29 -54.56
CA SER A 637 -9.71 -11.48 -54.90
C SER A 637 -9.37 -12.96 -55.03
N VAL A 638 -9.92 -13.81 -54.15
CA VAL A 638 -9.75 -15.27 -54.22
C VAL A 638 -10.36 -15.86 -55.49
N LEU A 639 -11.52 -15.34 -55.92
CA LEU A 639 -12.22 -15.77 -57.14
C LEU A 639 -11.69 -15.08 -58.41
N GLY A 640 -10.72 -14.16 -58.31
CA GLY A 640 -10.18 -13.41 -59.43
C GLY A 640 -11.19 -12.49 -60.13
N MET A 641 -12.25 -12.08 -59.43
CA MET A 641 -13.29 -11.21 -59.99
C MET A 641 -12.86 -9.75 -59.90
N GLN A 642 -12.87 -9.03 -61.02
CA GLN A 642 -12.68 -7.57 -61.05
C GLN A 642 -14.03 -6.86 -60.97
N GLU A 643 -14.17 -5.90 -60.06
CA GLU A 643 -15.31 -5.00 -60.01
C GLU A 643 -15.04 -3.76 -60.87
N ASP A 644 -15.82 -3.57 -61.93
CA ASP A 644 -15.87 -2.30 -62.66
C ASP A 644 -16.68 -1.28 -61.85
N SER A 645 -16.02 -0.66 -60.86
CA SER A 645 -16.61 0.36 -60.00
C SER A 645 -15.98 1.73 -60.26
N VAL A 646 -16.82 2.74 -60.41
CA VAL A 646 -16.40 4.16 -60.48
C VAL A 646 -15.84 4.64 -59.13
N PHE A 647 -16.16 3.93 -58.05
CA PHE A 647 -15.70 4.24 -56.70
C PHE A 647 -14.37 3.57 -56.38
N MET A 648 -13.49 4.31 -55.70
CA MET A 648 -12.16 3.85 -55.30
C MET A 648 -12.25 2.60 -54.43
N HIS A 649 -11.52 1.54 -54.80
CA HIS A 649 -11.50 0.28 -54.07
C HIS A 649 -11.04 0.44 -52.61
N THR A 650 -11.52 -0.48 -51.77
CA THR A 650 -11.11 -0.57 -50.36
C THR A 650 -9.69 -1.11 -50.27
N HIS A 651 -8.92 -0.64 -49.28
CA HIS A 651 -7.55 -1.10 -49.08
C HIS A 651 -7.50 -2.59 -48.68
N PRO A 652 -6.42 -3.32 -49.02
CA PRO A 652 -6.21 -4.67 -48.54
C PRO A 652 -5.98 -4.71 -47.01
N PRO A 653 -6.13 -5.87 -46.35
CA PRO A 653 -5.95 -6.02 -44.90
C PRO A 653 -4.65 -5.42 -44.35
N ASP A 654 -3.55 -5.50 -45.10
CA ASP A 654 -2.22 -4.98 -44.72
C ASP A 654 -2.14 -3.46 -44.62
N LYS A 655 -3.14 -2.75 -45.12
CA LYS A 655 -3.21 -1.28 -45.12
C LYS A 655 -4.41 -0.75 -44.31
N GLN A 656 -5.16 -1.63 -43.67
CA GLN A 656 -6.31 -1.25 -42.85
C GLN A 656 -5.90 -1.19 -41.38
N LYS A 657 -5.91 0.00 -40.78
CA LYS A 657 -5.62 0.19 -39.35
C LYS A 657 -6.75 -0.38 -38.48
N ILE A 658 -6.42 -1.13 -37.42
CA ILE A 658 -7.40 -1.78 -36.53
C ILE A 658 -8.25 -0.75 -35.78
N TRP A 659 -7.61 0.27 -35.19
CA TRP A 659 -8.33 1.31 -34.45
C TRP A 659 -9.32 2.06 -35.34
N LEU A 660 -8.97 2.28 -36.62
CA LEU A 660 -9.85 2.91 -37.60
C LEU A 660 -11.04 2.00 -37.94
N ALA A 661 -10.81 0.69 -38.14
CA ALA A 661 -11.88 -0.29 -38.33
C ALA A 661 -12.86 -0.29 -37.14
N ALA A 662 -12.32 -0.30 -35.92
CA ALA A 662 -13.11 -0.22 -34.69
C ALA A 662 -13.92 1.08 -34.61
N ARG A 663 -13.32 2.23 -34.97
CA ARG A 663 -13.99 3.54 -35.00
C ARG A 663 -15.11 3.59 -36.03
N CYS A 664 -14.86 3.09 -37.24
CA CYS A 664 -15.80 3.08 -38.36
C CYS A 664 -17.00 2.17 -38.13
N SER A 665 -16.81 1.07 -37.40
CA SER A 665 -17.90 0.17 -37.00
C SER A 665 -18.63 0.68 -35.76
N GLY A 666 -17.87 0.98 -34.70
CA GLY A 666 -18.35 1.20 -33.34
C GLY A 666 -19.15 2.48 -33.12
N ALA A 667 -18.87 3.52 -33.91
CA ALA A 667 -19.47 4.83 -33.67
C ALA A 667 -20.70 5.07 -34.54
N ALA A 668 -21.87 4.98 -33.89
CA ALA A 668 -23.12 5.30 -34.53
C ALA A 668 -23.19 6.78 -34.95
N PRO A 669 -23.51 7.09 -36.22
CA PRO A 669 -23.54 8.47 -36.73
C PRO A 669 -24.65 9.31 -36.10
N THR A 670 -25.66 8.68 -35.52
CA THR A 670 -26.70 9.30 -34.68
C THR A 670 -26.13 9.86 -33.36
N TYR A 671 -24.97 9.36 -32.93
CA TYR A 671 -24.34 9.73 -31.66
C TYR A 671 -23.01 10.47 -31.84
N PHE A 672 -22.25 10.17 -32.89
CA PHE A 672 -20.92 10.72 -33.14
C PHE A 672 -20.84 11.48 -34.45
N ARG A 673 -19.96 12.49 -34.51
CA ARG A 673 -19.64 13.16 -35.79
C ARG A 673 -18.98 12.20 -36.78
N THR A 674 -19.25 12.44 -38.06
CA THR A 674 -18.67 11.71 -39.19
C THR A 674 -17.15 11.88 -39.25
N VAL A 675 -16.43 10.80 -39.52
CA VAL A 675 -14.97 10.82 -39.70
C VAL A 675 -14.60 11.56 -41.00
N LYS A 676 -13.63 12.49 -40.94
CA LYS A 676 -12.97 13.08 -42.11
C LYS A 676 -11.59 12.41 -42.29
N LYS A 677 -11.14 12.23 -43.54
CA LYS A 677 -9.80 11.68 -43.86
C LYS A 677 -8.65 12.65 -43.52
N GLU A 678 -7.47 12.06 -43.30
CA GLU A 678 -6.15 12.72 -43.27
C GLU A 678 -5.80 13.49 -44.57
N ASP A 679 -6.39 13.13 -45.71
CA ASP A 679 -6.06 13.71 -47.03
C ASP A 679 -7.12 14.71 -47.57
N GLY A 680 -8.10 15.14 -46.77
CA GLY A 680 -9.11 16.12 -47.19
C GLY A 680 -10.17 15.63 -48.21
N SER A 681 -10.13 14.36 -48.65
CA SER A 681 -11.17 13.76 -49.52
C SER A 681 -12.26 13.04 -48.72
N LYS A 682 -13.54 13.19 -49.11
CA LYS A 682 -14.70 12.61 -48.42
C LYS A 682 -14.78 11.09 -48.62
N ARG A 683 -14.28 10.28 -47.67
CA ARG A 683 -14.78 8.92 -47.46
C ARG A 683 -15.54 8.88 -46.13
N VAL A 684 -16.82 8.56 -46.18
CA VAL A 684 -17.64 8.46 -44.97
C VAL A 684 -17.85 6.97 -44.71
N HIS A 685 -17.05 6.38 -43.82
CA HIS A 685 -17.36 5.09 -43.24
C HIS A 685 -18.34 5.31 -42.08
N GLN A 686 -19.49 4.63 -42.08
CA GLN A 686 -20.54 4.72 -41.06
C GLN A 686 -20.75 3.36 -40.38
N SER A 687 -21.32 3.32 -39.17
CA SER A 687 -21.73 2.05 -38.56
C SER A 687 -22.94 1.48 -39.30
N SER A 688 -22.96 0.18 -39.58
CA SER A 688 -24.10 -0.50 -40.22
C SER A 688 -25.23 -0.89 -39.24
N GLY A 689 -25.30 -0.26 -38.06
CA GLY A 689 -26.07 -0.76 -36.91
C GLY A 689 -27.49 -0.23 -36.72
N ASP A 690 -27.91 0.81 -37.44
CA ASP A 690 -29.26 1.36 -37.32
C ASP A 690 -30.01 1.13 -38.65
N THR A 691 -30.55 -0.09 -38.85
CA THR A 691 -31.52 -0.34 -39.92
C THR A 691 -32.93 0.00 -39.45
N TRP A 692 -33.52 0.98 -40.13
CA TRP A 692 -34.91 1.08 -40.64
C TRP A 692 -35.98 0.17 -40.03
#